data_AF-A0A7H8KAW8-F1
#
_entry.id   AF-A0A7H8KAW8-F1
#
_cell.length_a   1.000
_cell.length_b   1.000
_cell.length_c   1.000
_cell.angle_alpha   90.00
_cell.angle_beta   90.00
_cell.angle_gamma   90.00
#
_symmetry.space_group_name_H-M   'P 1'
#
loop_
_entity.id
_entity.type
_entity.pdbx_description
1 polymer ?
#
loop_
_entity_poly.entity_id
_entity_poly.type
_entity_poly.pdbx_seq_one_letter_code
_entity_poly.pdbx_strand_id
1 'polypeptide(L)'
;MSPEPLLFWQLDDIAPGNVVVDYGKGQLDGRLEGNPTVSPDDQFGAVLTLDGVGDAVVSPATLPPYTTYTMCGWFRVPTQTSGMQTLMGRDLYGVHVNVLGRIMADLPGTNVRYSSGAGLFTYDTWHHLAVTRGTTLLRIHLDGVVVLEANVGAPPTVQSSFVVGRPPGNASQYQPMSVAAVRLYGTALSAAEVTELMAVDESPVTSFVRTHPLDFELANVDQQPVLYIDDAATSQTLTLRVTNSSRHDITLWPLSGAPSVTNRHLTLSLRPGTIAPASTVGLAASGWALAANEARTELYLRGPANAVVPAAASVELPLTGLRADGTDGTRVTRVELAYQRLGYTGETSEIVGTRQQSLEVVNHRGRPDIPLDVAFVGGNRVLSDGSGTSSLRLRVANVSRRVAIALAGSATVGKERASALVLSFDVQLANETRDWALTTAGQVGAVQVALSGATGVAWDVDKMIDDERAMWTLTPKQDTTIAAEEWLELGIGPVHGLTTPGHAPVVLSYRNVPGFQDGFVSVDVERSPLLFTGTQVALGAGTASAKLHLFDRFTDANGGSLIVGPTNAPNLRLGYDRTYSWVQSHSGAPLAINPIGNNVAVGGTAAPFKLTVRAATEHLQLRREGQTGGNQIYLELYQSETPADVTTYPSIRFHHAGKFWHRLECRPDGFMFKWGPPTSDDLSDIFARLGVFTSMRVDKVAVSGGEGHLRVERRDQAAGKQVFLELFQADVPANQGTFPSLRFHHANKFWHRIEGRPEGFLFKDGNTGSDELRDIFARTASFTSLRLGSTGIGESDLRRLLDLARHFPF
;
A
#
# COMPACT_ATOMS: atom_id res chain seq x y z
N MET A 1 -40.56 25.22 24.82
CA MET A 1 -39.15 24.83 24.94
C MET A 1 -39.07 23.90 26.12
N SER A 2 -38.94 22.60 25.87
CA SER A 2 -38.76 21.60 26.93
C SER A 2 -37.42 21.88 27.61
N PRO A 3 -37.35 21.81 28.95
CA PRO A 3 -36.11 22.11 29.68
C PRO A 3 -34.99 21.16 29.25
N GLU A 4 -33.76 21.66 29.12
CA GLU A 4 -32.61 20.82 28.74
C GLU A 4 -32.15 19.93 29.91
N PRO A 5 -31.90 18.62 29.66
CA PRO A 5 -31.43 17.70 30.69
C PRO A 5 -30.02 18.07 31.16
N LEU A 6 -29.77 17.87 32.46
CA LEU A 6 -28.41 17.91 33.03
C LEU A 6 -27.55 16.76 32.51
N LEU A 7 -28.19 15.62 32.25
CA LEU A 7 -27.57 14.40 31.72
C LEU A 7 -28.59 13.68 30.86
N PHE A 8 -28.16 13.21 29.69
CA PHE A 8 -28.91 12.37 28.78
C PHE A 8 -27.99 11.32 28.16
N TRP A 9 -28.12 10.07 28.62
CA TRP A 9 -27.48 8.91 28.03
C TRP A 9 -28.50 8.17 27.15
N GLN A 10 -28.23 8.15 25.85
CA GLN A 10 -29.10 7.46 24.88
C GLN A 10 -29.03 5.93 25.05
N LEU A 11 -27.84 5.42 25.41
CA LEU A 11 -27.57 4.01 25.72
C LEU A 11 -27.77 3.06 24.54
N ASP A 12 -27.53 3.53 23.32
CA ASP A 12 -27.64 2.78 22.07
C ASP A 12 -26.28 2.48 21.41
N ASP A 13 -25.19 3.00 21.97
CA ASP A 13 -23.82 2.75 21.55
C ASP A 13 -22.82 2.88 22.73
N ILE A 14 -21.65 2.27 22.59
CA ILE A 14 -20.50 2.42 23.49
C ILE A 14 -19.35 3.05 22.72
N ALA A 15 -19.04 4.30 23.04
CA ALA A 15 -17.95 5.03 22.42
C ALA A 15 -16.57 4.48 22.87
N PRO A 16 -15.52 4.72 22.07
CA PRO A 16 -14.15 4.33 22.42
C PRO A 16 -13.76 4.80 23.83
N GLY A 17 -13.19 3.90 24.64
CA GLY A 17 -12.84 4.19 26.03
C GLY A 17 -13.81 3.65 27.08
N ASN A 18 -14.79 2.82 26.68
CA ASN A 18 -15.80 2.21 27.55
C ASN A 18 -16.69 3.26 28.22
N VAL A 19 -17.22 4.18 27.39
CA VAL A 19 -18.07 5.28 27.82
C VAL A 19 -19.33 5.39 26.98
N VAL A 20 -20.40 5.89 27.59
CA VAL A 20 -21.63 6.30 26.90
C VAL A 20 -21.66 7.82 26.84
N VAL A 21 -21.85 8.37 25.64
CA VAL A 21 -21.84 9.82 25.41
C VAL A 21 -23.02 10.49 26.13
N ASP A 22 -22.77 11.61 26.79
CA ASP A 22 -23.80 12.48 27.34
C ASP A 22 -24.22 13.55 26.32
N TYR A 23 -25.49 13.52 25.92
CA TYR A 23 -26.12 14.52 25.05
C TYR A 23 -26.80 15.64 25.84
N GLY A 24 -26.73 15.61 27.17
CA GLY A 24 -27.20 16.65 28.06
C GLY A 24 -26.23 17.82 28.18
N LYS A 25 -26.69 18.91 28.81
CA LYS A 25 -25.86 20.12 28.97
C LYS A 25 -24.69 19.94 29.95
N GLY A 26 -24.70 18.87 30.75
CA GLY A 26 -23.67 18.57 31.73
C GLY A 26 -22.37 18.04 31.12
N GLN A 27 -22.42 17.45 29.91
CA GLN A 27 -21.29 16.77 29.26
C GLN A 27 -20.62 15.74 30.18
N LEU A 28 -21.45 14.95 30.86
CA LEU A 28 -21.08 13.94 31.84
C LEU A 28 -21.16 12.54 31.23
N ASP A 29 -20.25 12.24 30.31
CA ASP A 29 -20.15 10.92 29.67
C ASP A 29 -20.16 9.81 30.72
N GLY A 30 -21.04 8.83 30.57
CA GLY A 30 -21.20 7.73 31.50
C GLY A 30 -20.03 6.76 31.39
N ARG A 31 -19.27 6.58 32.49
CA ARG A 31 -18.23 5.56 32.55
C ARG A 31 -18.85 4.20 32.83
N LEU A 32 -18.54 3.22 32.00
CA LEU A 32 -19.01 1.85 32.18
C LEU A 32 -18.14 1.12 33.22
N GLU A 33 -18.81 0.50 34.18
CA GLU A 33 -18.27 -0.57 35.01
C GLU A 33 -18.62 -1.91 34.35
N GLY A 34 -17.75 -2.91 34.47
CA GLY A 34 -17.97 -4.21 33.84
C GLY A 34 -17.79 -4.18 32.33
N ASN A 35 -18.51 -5.07 31.63
CA ASN A 35 -18.50 -5.20 30.17
C ASN A 35 -19.94 -5.25 29.61
N PRO A 36 -20.76 -4.22 29.87
CA PRO A 36 -22.12 -4.20 29.36
C PRO A 36 -22.12 -4.16 27.83
N THR A 37 -23.14 -4.76 27.22
CA THR A 37 -23.21 -4.92 25.77
C THR A 37 -24.33 -4.09 25.19
N VAL A 38 -24.13 -3.55 23.99
CA VAL A 38 -25.22 -2.98 23.20
C VAL A 38 -25.86 -4.10 22.39
N SER A 39 -27.17 -4.28 22.58
CA SER A 39 -27.97 -5.28 21.89
C SER A 39 -28.95 -4.58 20.97
N PRO A 40 -29.21 -5.11 19.76
CA PRO A 40 -30.31 -4.64 18.93
C PRO A 40 -31.63 -4.74 19.70
N ASP A 41 -32.46 -3.71 19.57
CA ASP A 41 -33.78 -3.66 20.19
C ASP A 41 -34.83 -3.14 19.20
N ASP A 42 -36.01 -3.70 19.34
CA ASP A 42 -37.11 -3.51 18.41
C ASP A 42 -37.82 -2.16 18.54
N GLN A 43 -37.74 -1.51 19.71
CA GLN A 43 -38.37 -0.24 20.02
C GLN A 43 -37.39 0.92 19.85
N PHE A 44 -36.14 0.73 20.29
CA PHE A 44 -35.11 1.79 20.32
C PHE A 44 -34.01 1.62 19.23
N GLY A 45 -34.04 0.55 18.45
CA GLY A 45 -33.01 0.20 17.48
C GLY A 45 -31.83 -0.54 18.13
N ALA A 46 -31.25 0.05 19.17
CA ALA A 46 -30.23 -0.57 20.01
C ALA A 46 -30.33 -0.07 21.46
N VAL A 47 -29.96 -0.91 22.42
CA VAL A 47 -30.03 -0.60 23.86
C VAL A 47 -28.86 -1.21 24.62
N LEU A 48 -28.54 -0.63 25.78
CA LEU A 48 -27.52 -1.15 26.67
C LEU A 48 -28.12 -2.24 27.55
N THR A 49 -27.50 -3.41 27.54
CA THR A 49 -27.84 -4.56 28.38
C THR A 49 -26.82 -4.67 29.51
N LEU A 50 -27.32 -4.70 30.75
CA LEU A 50 -26.55 -4.98 31.96
C LEU A 50 -26.86 -6.41 32.40
N ASP A 51 -25.82 -7.20 32.62
CA ASP A 51 -25.95 -8.63 32.95
C ASP A 51 -26.28 -8.92 34.43
N GLY A 52 -26.21 -7.89 35.29
CA GLY A 52 -26.37 -8.02 36.74
C GLY A 52 -25.12 -8.48 37.48
N VAL A 53 -23.97 -8.57 36.81
CA VAL A 53 -22.68 -9.03 37.33
C VAL A 53 -21.56 -8.04 36.94
N GLY A 54 -21.42 -6.96 37.72
CA GLY A 54 -20.34 -5.98 37.51
C GLY A 54 -20.71 -4.82 36.59
N ASP A 55 -21.83 -4.90 35.89
CA ASP A 55 -22.25 -3.92 34.89
C ASP A 55 -23.03 -2.73 35.47
N ALA A 56 -22.51 -1.53 35.29
CA ALA A 56 -23.20 -0.28 35.64
C ALA A 56 -22.71 0.89 34.78
N VAL A 57 -23.50 1.96 34.73
CA VAL A 57 -23.12 3.24 34.11
C VAL A 57 -23.02 4.30 35.19
N VAL A 58 -21.87 4.98 35.30
CA VAL A 58 -21.58 5.92 36.39
C VAL A 58 -21.10 7.26 35.84
N SER A 59 -21.68 8.36 36.30
CA SER A 59 -21.17 9.68 35.95
C SER A 59 -19.80 9.93 36.61
N PRO A 60 -18.73 10.25 35.86
CA PRO A 60 -17.36 10.33 36.37
C PRO A 60 -17.15 11.54 37.27
N ALA A 61 -17.88 12.63 37.04
CA ALA A 61 -17.90 13.79 37.90
C ALA A 61 -19.19 13.84 38.74
N THR A 62 -19.09 14.51 39.89
CA THR A 62 -20.27 14.80 40.70
C THR A 62 -21.11 15.88 40.01
N LEU A 63 -22.40 15.61 39.83
CA LEU A 63 -23.33 16.59 39.24
C LEU A 63 -23.44 17.85 40.12
N PRO A 64 -23.71 19.03 39.52
CA PRO A 64 -23.95 20.25 40.29
C PRO A 64 -25.15 20.10 41.24
N PRO A 65 -25.21 20.94 42.29
CA PRO A 65 -26.33 20.96 43.23
C PRO A 65 -27.64 21.41 42.57
N TYR A 66 -28.75 20.73 42.87
CA TYR A 66 -30.10 21.11 42.43
C TYR A 66 -31.12 20.88 43.55
N THR A 67 -32.14 21.75 43.62
CA THR A 67 -33.20 21.75 44.64
C THR A 67 -34.55 21.24 44.12
N THR A 68 -34.61 20.84 42.85
CA THR A 68 -35.71 20.09 42.22
C THR A 68 -35.11 19.17 41.17
N TYR A 69 -35.79 18.09 40.78
CA TYR A 69 -35.29 17.21 39.74
C TYR A 69 -36.35 16.35 39.07
N THR A 70 -35.95 15.77 37.94
CA THR A 70 -36.63 14.62 37.32
C THR A 70 -35.59 13.58 36.96
N MET A 71 -35.78 12.33 37.41
CA MET A 71 -35.01 11.17 36.94
C MET A 71 -35.94 10.32 36.08
N CYS A 72 -35.57 10.05 34.83
CA CYS A 72 -36.39 9.24 33.93
C CYS A 72 -35.56 8.36 32.99
N GLY A 73 -36.21 7.36 32.40
CA GLY A 73 -35.62 6.46 31.41
C GLY A 73 -36.53 5.28 31.09
N TRP A 74 -36.15 4.52 30.07
CA TRP A 74 -36.81 3.28 29.70
C TRP A 74 -36.07 2.09 30.30
N PHE A 75 -36.81 1.17 30.89
CA PHE A 75 -36.26 0.00 31.56
C PHE A 75 -37.06 -1.25 31.20
N ARG A 76 -36.36 -2.31 30.81
CA ARG A 76 -36.88 -3.67 30.73
C ARG A 76 -36.12 -4.53 31.72
N VAL A 77 -36.81 -4.91 32.79
CA VAL A 77 -36.22 -5.59 33.94
C VAL A 77 -36.67 -7.05 33.95
N PRO A 78 -35.75 -8.03 34.05
CA PRO A 78 -36.12 -9.43 34.18
C PRO A 78 -36.94 -9.72 35.43
N THR A 79 -37.83 -10.72 35.36
CA THR A 79 -38.65 -11.12 36.51
C THR A 79 -37.81 -11.41 37.75
N GLN A 80 -38.16 -10.76 38.87
CA GLN A 80 -37.46 -10.92 40.14
C GLN A 80 -38.04 -12.05 40.99
N THR A 81 -37.17 -12.73 41.74
CA THR A 81 -37.55 -13.81 42.66
C THR A 81 -37.49 -13.40 44.13
N SER A 82 -36.80 -12.31 44.48
CA SER A 82 -36.80 -11.74 45.83
C SER A 82 -36.25 -10.30 45.86
N GLY A 83 -36.59 -9.54 46.90
CA GLY A 83 -35.98 -8.24 47.17
C GLY A 83 -36.44 -7.09 46.28
N MET A 84 -35.56 -6.12 46.11
CA MET A 84 -35.77 -4.86 45.38
C MET A 84 -34.53 -4.58 44.52
N GLN A 85 -34.75 -4.07 43.32
CA GLN A 85 -33.73 -3.71 42.34
C GLN A 85 -33.69 -2.20 42.15
N THR A 86 -32.49 -1.63 42.23
CA THR A 86 -32.25 -0.23 41.92
C THR A 86 -32.03 -0.07 40.42
N LEU A 87 -32.82 0.80 39.79
CA LEU A 87 -32.69 1.10 38.36
C LEU A 87 -31.69 2.23 38.14
N MET A 88 -31.95 3.37 38.78
CA MET A 88 -31.13 4.57 38.68
C MET A 88 -31.17 5.38 39.97
N GLY A 89 -30.14 6.17 40.25
CA GLY A 89 -30.13 7.04 41.42
C GLY A 89 -28.84 7.78 41.66
N ARG A 90 -28.76 8.44 42.81
CA ARG A 90 -27.63 9.25 43.26
C ARG A 90 -27.53 9.19 44.79
N ASP A 91 -26.34 9.01 45.36
CA ASP A 91 -26.18 8.84 46.82
C ASP A 91 -27.16 7.79 47.42
N LEU A 92 -27.64 7.96 48.64
CA LEU A 92 -28.62 7.05 49.27
C LEU A 92 -30.06 7.17 48.72
N TYR A 93 -30.29 7.77 47.55
CA TYR A 93 -31.64 7.81 46.94
C TYR A 93 -31.67 7.36 45.48
N GLY A 94 -32.65 6.53 45.15
CA GLY A 94 -32.84 6.01 43.81
C GLY A 94 -34.29 5.69 43.48
N VAL A 95 -34.47 5.24 42.26
CA VAL A 95 -35.71 4.66 41.75
C VAL A 95 -35.54 3.16 41.71
N HIS A 96 -36.51 2.47 42.30
CA HIS A 96 -36.44 1.02 42.49
C HIS A 96 -37.73 0.35 42.08
N VAL A 97 -37.64 -0.94 41.79
CA VAL A 97 -38.78 -1.84 41.65
C VAL A 97 -38.59 -3.06 42.55
N ASN A 98 -39.66 -3.63 43.09
CA ASN A 98 -39.60 -4.88 43.87
C ASN A 98 -40.44 -5.98 43.28
N VAL A 99 -40.25 -7.19 43.79
CA VAL A 99 -40.95 -8.43 43.39
C VAL A 99 -42.49 -8.34 43.34
N LEU A 100 -43.11 -7.37 44.03
CA LEU A 100 -44.57 -7.14 43.99
C LEU A 100 -45.00 -6.17 42.86
N GLY A 101 -44.09 -5.77 41.96
CA GLY A 101 -44.35 -4.79 40.91
C GLY A 101 -44.61 -3.38 41.45
N ARG A 102 -44.09 -3.03 42.63
CA ARG A 102 -44.16 -1.66 43.16
C ARG A 102 -42.98 -0.84 42.66
N ILE A 103 -43.25 0.38 42.22
CA ILE A 103 -42.23 1.39 41.92
C ILE A 103 -41.99 2.20 43.19
N MET A 104 -40.72 2.44 43.51
CA MET A 104 -40.31 3.11 44.74
C MET A 104 -39.32 4.22 44.46
N ALA A 105 -39.43 5.29 45.24
CA ALA A 105 -38.51 6.42 45.22
C ALA A 105 -38.05 6.73 46.64
N ASP A 106 -36.74 6.73 46.85
CA ASP A 106 -36.12 7.12 48.13
C ASP A 106 -35.94 8.65 48.21
N LEU A 107 -36.10 9.22 49.41
CA LEU A 107 -35.78 10.62 49.65
C LEU A 107 -34.28 10.78 50.01
N PRO A 108 -33.54 11.72 49.38
CA PRO A 108 -32.15 12.03 49.70
C PRO A 108 -31.98 12.39 51.18
N GLY A 109 -30.91 11.90 51.80
CA GLY A 109 -30.53 12.26 53.16
C GLY A 109 -31.49 11.78 54.26
N THR A 110 -32.43 10.88 53.94
CA THR A 110 -33.39 10.30 54.90
C THR A 110 -33.54 8.79 54.66
N ASN A 111 -34.18 8.08 55.59
CA ASN A 111 -34.58 6.68 55.41
C ASN A 111 -36.04 6.52 54.92
N VAL A 112 -36.59 7.55 54.26
CA VAL A 112 -38.00 7.57 53.83
C VAL A 112 -38.12 7.11 52.38
N ARG A 113 -39.02 6.16 52.14
CA ARG A 113 -39.34 5.60 50.83
C ARG A 113 -40.81 5.80 50.51
N TYR A 114 -41.09 6.26 49.29
CA TYR A 114 -42.42 6.33 48.72
C TYR A 114 -42.62 5.19 47.73
N SER A 115 -43.79 4.56 47.73
CA SER A 115 -44.05 3.37 46.94
C SER A 115 -45.44 3.41 46.32
N SER A 116 -45.53 3.04 45.05
CA SER A 116 -46.79 2.89 44.32
C SER A 116 -47.62 1.69 44.83
N GLY A 117 -48.82 1.53 44.26
CA GLY A 117 -49.58 0.28 44.35
C GLY A 117 -48.78 -0.93 43.81
N ALA A 118 -49.11 -2.13 44.29
CA ALA A 118 -48.54 -3.38 43.79
C ALA A 118 -49.12 -3.75 42.42
N GLY A 119 -48.34 -4.49 41.62
CA GLY A 119 -48.74 -4.99 40.29
C GLY A 119 -48.75 -3.96 39.17
N LEU A 120 -48.17 -2.76 39.39
CA LEU A 120 -48.13 -1.72 38.37
C LEU A 120 -46.97 -1.92 37.39
N PHE A 121 -45.78 -2.21 37.89
CA PHE A 121 -44.63 -2.51 37.05
C PHE A 121 -44.67 -4.00 36.65
N THR A 122 -44.73 -4.28 35.35
CA THR A 122 -44.61 -5.64 34.82
C THR A 122 -43.17 -5.92 34.40
N TYR A 123 -42.73 -7.15 34.61
CA TYR A 123 -41.38 -7.59 34.29
C TYR A 123 -41.29 -8.09 32.85
N ASP A 124 -40.06 -8.12 32.32
CA ASP A 124 -39.73 -8.55 30.97
C ASP A 124 -40.38 -7.72 29.85
N THR A 125 -40.98 -6.58 30.19
CA THR A 125 -41.57 -5.57 29.28
C THR A 125 -40.89 -4.22 29.44
N TRP A 126 -40.86 -3.42 28.36
CA TRP A 126 -40.37 -2.05 28.40
C TRP A 126 -41.36 -1.14 29.13
N HIS A 127 -40.86 -0.36 30.08
CA HIS A 127 -41.61 0.71 30.73
C HIS A 127 -40.80 1.99 30.80
N HIS A 128 -41.47 3.12 30.59
CA HIS A 128 -40.91 4.43 30.90
C HIS A 128 -41.22 4.78 32.35
N LEU A 129 -40.18 5.00 33.16
CA LEU A 129 -40.30 5.40 34.55
C LEU A 129 -39.78 6.82 34.73
N ALA A 130 -40.55 7.66 35.42
CA ALA A 130 -40.08 8.98 35.82
C ALA A 130 -40.42 9.30 37.27
N VAL A 131 -39.47 9.88 38.01
CA VAL A 131 -39.71 10.45 39.33
C VAL A 131 -39.46 11.95 39.27
N THR A 132 -40.52 12.75 39.41
CA THR A 132 -40.45 14.21 39.42
C THR A 132 -40.55 14.72 40.85
N ARG A 133 -39.64 15.61 41.23
CA ARG A 133 -39.58 16.17 42.58
C ARG A 133 -39.43 17.68 42.54
N GLY A 134 -40.50 18.35 42.95
CA GLY A 134 -40.52 19.78 43.26
C GLY A 134 -40.08 20.07 44.70
N THR A 135 -40.32 21.29 45.15
CA THR A 135 -40.00 21.72 46.53
C THR A 135 -40.98 21.18 47.58
N THR A 136 -42.20 20.83 47.18
CA THR A 136 -43.27 20.34 48.09
C THR A 136 -43.87 19.00 47.68
N LEU A 137 -43.58 18.53 46.47
CA LEU A 137 -44.28 17.40 45.86
C LEU A 137 -43.32 16.44 45.16
N LEU A 138 -43.55 15.14 45.39
CA LEU A 138 -42.92 14.05 44.66
C LEU A 138 -44.01 13.29 43.88
N ARG A 139 -43.73 12.99 42.62
CA ARG A 139 -44.57 12.12 41.78
C ARG A 139 -43.76 10.99 41.19
N ILE A 140 -44.38 9.81 41.12
CA ILE A 140 -43.89 8.67 40.34
C ILE A 140 -44.81 8.53 39.13
N HIS A 141 -44.22 8.42 37.95
CA HIS A 141 -44.91 8.21 36.69
C HIS A 141 -44.48 6.88 36.09
N LEU A 142 -45.44 6.13 35.55
CA LEU A 142 -45.25 4.91 34.77
C LEU A 142 -45.93 5.12 33.42
N ASP A 143 -45.18 4.99 32.33
CA ASP A 143 -45.66 5.14 30.95
C ASP A 143 -46.46 6.44 30.73
N GLY A 144 -45.97 7.53 31.35
CA GLY A 144 -46.56 8.87 31.27
C GLY A 144 -47.71 9.13 32.25
N VAL A 145 -48.17 8.13 33.00
CA VAL A 145 -49.27 8.25 33.97
C VAL A 145 -48.75 8.40 35.39
N VAL A 146 -49.27 9.38 36.14
CA VAL A 146 -48.95 9.55 37.57
C VAL A 146 -49.54 8.41 38.39
N VAL A 147 -48.69 7.57 38.98
CA VAL A 147 -49.08 6.40 39.80
C VAL A 147 -48.92 6.62 41.30
N LEU A 148 -48.19 7.68 41.69
CA LEU A 148 -48.09 8.12 43.07
C LEU A 148 -47.87 9.63 43.11
N GLU A 149 -48.51 10.28 44.07
CA GLU A 149 -48.24 11.67 44.45
C GLU A 149 -48.12 11.76 45.97
N ALA A 150 -47.09 12.46 46.46
CA ALA A 150 -46.83 12.62 47.88
C ALA A 150 -46.29 14.00 48.23
N ASN A 151 -46.78 14.55 49.35
CA ASN A 151 -46.21 15.75 49.94
C ASN A 151 -44.85 15.43 50.58
N VAL A 152 -43.84 16.21 50.22
CA VAL A 152 -42.46 16.06 50.68
C VAL A 152 -41.90 17.43 51.09
N GLY A 153 -40.88 17.43 51.94
CA GLY A 153 -40.08 18.63 52.17
C GLY A 153 -39.13 18.91 51.00
N ALA A 154 -38.58 20.13 50.97
CA ALA A 154 -37.56 20.52 49.99
C ALA A 154 -36.40 19.51 50.00
N PRO A 155 -35.93 19.04 48.82
CA PRO A 155 -34.83 18.10 48.77
C PRO A 155 -33.55 18.76 49.32
N PRO A 156 -32.72 18.03 50.08
CA PRO A 156 -31.40 18.51 50.43
C PRO A 156 -30.52 18.53 49.18
N THR A 157 -29.54 19.43 49.18
CA THR A 157 -28.55 19.52 48.11
C THR A 157 -27.54 18.38 48.21
N VAL A 158 -27.42 17.55 47.18
CA VAL A 158 -26.50 16.42 47.16
C VAL A 158 -25.45 16.59 46.06
N GLN A 159 -24.19 16.23 46.37
CA GLN A 159 -23.07 16.21 45.43
C GLN A 159 -22.43 14.81 45.35
N SER A 160 -22.99 13.94 44.51
CA SER A 160 -22.53 12.56 44.25
C SER A 160 -22.57 12.21 42.75
N SER A 161 -22.16 11.01 42.34
CA SER A 161 -22.32 10.53 40.96
C SER A 161 -23.72 9.97 40.73
N PHE A 162 -24.23 10.11 39.50
CA PHE A 162 -25.43 9.43 39.05
C PHE A 162 -25.07 8.03 38.55
N VAL A 163 -25.88 7.05 38.91
CA VAL A 163 -25.60 5.63 38.67
C VAL A 163 -26.84 4.95 38.10
N VAL A 164 -26.64 4.14 37.07
CA VAL A 164 -27.61 3.19 36.51
C VAL A 164 -27.01 1.78 36.62
N GLY A 165 -27.78 0.77 37.03
CA GLY A 165 -27.27 -0.61 37.12
C GLY A 165 -26.93 -1.11 38.51
N ARG A 166 -26.82 -0.23 39.50
CA ARG A 166 -26.58 -0.61 40.91
C ARG A 166 -26.98 0.50 41.89
N PRO A 167 -27.15 0.19 43.19
CA PRO A 167 -27.32 1.22 44.21
C PRO A 167 -26.14 2.19 44.24
N PRO A 168 -26.38 3.51 44.27
CA PRO A 168 -25.30 4.46 44.47
C PRO A 168 -24.70 4.28 45.87
N GLY A 169 -23.38 4.18 45.96
CA GLY A 169 -22.67 3.88 47.21
C GLY A 169 -22.43 2.40 47.53
N ASN A 170 -23.02 1.45 46.77
CA ASN A 170 -22.72 0.01 46.91
C ASN A 170 -22.28 -0.58 45.56
N ALA A 171 -20.96 -0.75 45.39
CA ALA A 171 -20.35 -1.30 44.18
C ALA A 171 -20.32 -2.84 44.13
N SER A 172 -21.17 -3.52 44.91
CA SER A 172 -21.25 -4.99 44.96
C SER A 172 -22.63 -5.55 44.61
N GLN A 173 -23.61 -4.70 44.26
CA GLN A 173 -25.01 -5.09 44.01
C GLN A 173 -25.48 -4.66 42.62
N TYR A 174 -25.00 -5.33 41.60
CA TYR A 174 -25.34 -5.09 40.20
C TYR A 174 -26.70 -5.70 39.84
N GLN A 175 -27.38 -5.09 38.87
CA GLN A 175 -28.79 -5.33 38.60
C GLN A 175 -29.01 -5.63 37.10
N PRO A 176 -29.59 -6.78 36.73
CA PRO A 176 -29.78 -7.12 35.32
C PRO A 176 -30.93 -6.33 34.72
N MET A 177 -30.72 -5.71 33.56
CA MET A 177 -31.77 -4.99 32.81
C MET A 177 -31.29 -4.57 31.42
N SER A 178 -32.26 -4.32 30.52
CA SER A 178 -32.01 -3.51 29.33
C SER A 178 -32.50 -2.09 29.59
N VAL A 179 -31.73 -1.09 29.15
CA VAL A 179 -31.97 0.32 29.47
C VAL A 179 -31.80 1.18 28.22
N ALA A 180 -32.69 2.15 28.04
CA ALA A 180 -32.63 3.13 26.95
C ALA A 180 -32.97 4.54 27.46
N ALA A 181 -32.36 5.55 26.83
CA ALA A 181 -32.70 6.96 26.94
C ALA A 181 -32.86 7.52 28.38
N VAL A 182 -31.87 7.26 29.25
CA VAL A 182 -31.87 7.73 30.65
C VAL A 182 -31.52 9.21 30.72
N ARG A 183 -32.32 9.97 31.50
CA ARG A 183 -32.14 11.42 31.67
C ARG A 183 -32.28 11.86 33.13
N LEU A 184 -31.54 12.91 33.46
CA LEU A 184 -31.68 13.67 34.69
C LEU A 184 -31.89 15.16 34.36
N TYR A 185 -32.95 15.74 34.91
CA TYR A 185 -33.25 17.17 34.85
C TYR A 185 -33.05 17.82 36.21
N GLY A 186 -32.57 19.07 36.23
CA GLY A 186 -32.50 19.91 37.43
C GLY A 186 -33.83 20.58 37.79
N THR A 187 -34.92 20.17 37.14
CA THR A 187 -36.28 20.70 37.28
C THR A 187 -37.27 19.55 37.41
N ALA A 188 -38.41 19.81 38.06
CA ALA A 188 -39.52 18.87 38.09
C ALA A 188 -40.36 19.02 36.80
N LEU A 189 -40.35 18.01 35.93
CA LEU A 189 -41.17 17.99 34.72
C LEU A 189 -42.65 17.80 35.07
N SER A 190 -43.52 18.35 34.22
CA SER A 190 -44.95 18.07 34.21
C SER A 190 -45.24 16.71 33.56
N ALA A 191 -46.43 16.15 33.80
CA ALA A 191 -46.83 14.87 33.18
C ALA A 191 -46.88 14.96 31.65
N ALA A 192 -47.30 16.10 31.09
CA ALA A 192 -47.34 16.30 29.64
C ALA A 192 -45.93 16.31 29.02
N GLU A 193 -44.96 16.95 29.67
CA GLU A 193 -43.55 16.93 29.21
C GLU A 193 -42.95 15.51 29.30
N VAL A 194 -43.35 14.71 30.29
CA VAL A 194 -42.94 13.30 30.38
C VAL A 194 -43.50 12.49 29.21
N THR A 195 -44.77 12.69 28.84
CA THR A 195 -45.39 12.01 27.69
C THR A 195 -44.76 12.45 26.36
N GLU A 196 -44.46 13.73 26.19
CA GLU A 196 -43.79 14.23 24.99
C GLU A 196 -42.39 13.61 24.84
N LEU A 197 -41.65 13.50 25.94
CA LEU A 197 -40.32 12.89 25.96
C LEU A 197 -40.35 11.43 25.48
N MET A 198 -41.33 10.65 25.95
CA MET A 198 -41.49 9.24 25.55
C MET A 198 -41.65 9.08 24.03
N ALA A 199 -42.39 9.97 23.38
CA ALA A 199 -42.60 9.91 21.94
C ALA A 199 -41.34 10.25 21.13
N VAL A 200 -40.43 11.05 21.69
CA VAL A 200 -39.15 11.42 21.06
C VAL A 200 -38.11 10.28 21.18
N ASP A 201 -38.28 9.38 22.14
CA ASP A 201 -37.31 8.30 22.42
C ASP A 201 -37.41 7.11 21.47
N GLU A 202 -38.53 6.93 20.75
CA GLU A 202 -38.73 5.80 19.82
C GLU A 202 -37.99 6.01 18.48
N SER A 203 -37.45 4.93 17.89
CA SER A 203 -36.63 5.04 16.66
C SER A 203 -37.43 5.56 15.44
N PRO A 204 -36.82 6.45 14.60
CA PRO A 204 -37.42 6.94 13.35
C PRO A 204 -37.81 5.83 12.36
N VAL A 205 -37.11 4.70 12.38
CA VAL A 205 -37.42 3.54 11.52
C VAL A 205 -38.74 2.89 11.96
N THR A 206 -38.96 2.78 13.27
CA THR A 206 -40.17 2.18 13.85
C THR A 206 -41.40 3.06 13.59
N SER A 207 -41.25 4.39 13.66
CA SER A 207 -42.32 5.33 13.30
C SER A 207 -42.63 5.33 11.79
N PHE A 208 -41.61 5.17 10.93
CA PHE A 208 -41.81 5.02 9.48
C PHE A 208 -42.55 3.72 9.13
N VAL A 209 -42.14 2.58 9.67
CA VAL A 209 -42.81 1.28 9.45
C VAL A 209 -44.26 1.33 9.93
N ARG A 210 -44.54 1.99 11.06
CA ARG A 210 -45.91 2.13 11.56
C ARG A 210 -46.80 2.99 10.63
N THR A 211 -46.25 4.02 10.00
CA THR A 211 -47.02 4.88 9.07
C THR A 211 -47.11 4.31 7.66
N HIS A 212 -46.18 3.42 7.29
CA HIS A 212 -46.10 2.80 5.98
C HIS A 212 -45.87 1.28 6.11
N PRO A 213 -46.89 0.49 6.50
CA PRO A 213 -46.66 -0.87 6.98
C PRO A 213 -46.82 -1.96 5.92
N LEU A 214 -47.09 -1.60 4.67
CA LEU A 214 -47.17 -2.56 3.57
C LEU A 214 -45.96 -2.43 2.66
N ASP A 215 -45.39 -3.56 2.31
CA ASP A 215 -44.46 -3.72 1.19
C ASP A 215 -45.10 -4.60 0.10
N PHE A 216 -44.54 -4.60 -1.11
CA PHE A 216 -45.04 -5.46 -2.17
C PHE A 216 -44.01 -5.91 -3.19
N GLU A 217 -44.31 -7.04 -3.79
CA GLU A 217 -43.57 -7.65 -4.88
C GLU A 217 -44.55 -8.11 -5.96
N LEU A 218 -44.30 -7.76 -7.22
CA LEU A 218 -44.96 -8.29 -8.40
C LEU A 218 -43.94 -9.13 -9.17
N ALA A 219 -44.08 -10.45 -9.10
CA ALA A 219 -43.10 -11.37 -9.68
C ALA A 219 -43.76 -12.45 -10.53
N ASN A 220 -43.03 -12.99 -11.50
CA ASN A 220 -43.44 -14.13 -12.31
C ASN A 220 -43.33 -15.45 -11.54
N VAL A 221 -43.58 -16.56 -12.23
CA VAL A 221 -43.53 -17.92 -11.65
C VAL A 221 -42.13 -18.31 -11.14
N ASP A 222 -41.08 -17.66 -11.63
CA ASP A 222 -39.69 -17.86 -11.23
C ASP A 222 -39.25 -16.87 -10.13
N GLN A 223 -40.20 -16.15 -9.52
CA GLN A 223 -39.94 -15.12 -8.49
C GLN A 223 -39.07 -13.96 -8.98
N GLN A 224 -39.19 -13.60 -10.26
CA GLN A 224 -38.50 -12.45 -10.84
C GLN A 224 -39.51 -11.38 -11.24
N PRO A 225 -39.20 -10.07 -11.10
CA PRO A 225 -40.06 -8.99 -11.54
C PRO A 225 -39.99 -8.81 -13.07
N VAL A 226 -40.30 -9.87 -13.82
CA VAL A 226 -40.16 -9.95 -15.27
C VAL A 226 -41.49 -10.31 -15.92
N LEU A 227 -41.87 -9.59 -16.97
CA LEU A 227 -43.00 -9.89 -17.85
C LEU A 227 -42.47 -10.12 -19.27
N TYR A 228 -42.71 -11.29 -19.85
CA TYR A 228 -42.19 -11.63 -21.17
C TYR A 228 -43.05 -11.06 -22.31
N ILE A 229 -42.41 -10.64 -23.40
CA ILE A 229 -43.04 -10.44 -24.70
C ILE A 229 -42.89 -11.77 -25.45
N ASP A 230 -44.00 -12.47 -25.69
CA ASP A 230 -44.01 -13.80 -26.32
C ASP A 230 -44.86 -13.82 -27.59
N ASP A 231 -44.55 -14.77 -28.48
CA ASP A 231 -45.30 -15.04 -29.72
C ASP A 231 -46.57 -15.87 -29.46
N ALA A 232 -46.60 -16.61 -28.36
CA ALA A 232 -47.73 -17.45 -27.99
C ALA A 232 -48.90 -16.61 -27.45
N ALA A 233 -50.13 -17.01 -27.77
CA ALA A 233 -51.35 -16.42 -27.20
C ALA A 233 -51.54 -16.76 -25.71
N THR A 234 -50.61 -17.49 -25.09
CA THR A 234 -50.65 -17.90 -23.69
C THR A 234 -50.47 -16.70 -22.77
N SER A 235 -51.48 -16.44 -21.96
CA SER A 235 -51.42 -15.47 -20.88
C SER A 235 -50.41 -15.88 -19.82
N GLN A 236 -49.63 -14.91 -19.35
CA GLN A 236 -48.73 -15.04 -18.20
C GLN A 236 -49.46 -14.77 -16.89
N THR A 237 -48.87 -15.28 -15.81
CA THR A 237 -49.30 -15.04 -14.43
C THR A 237 -48.18 -14.32 -13.69
N LEU A 238 -48.51 -13.19 -13.06
CA LEU A 238 -47.65 -12.52 -12.09
C LEU A 238 -48.33 -12.59 -10.72
N THR A 239 -47.59 -12.89 -9.67
CA THR A 239 -48.08 -12.86 -8.29
C THR A 239 -47.81 -11.50 -7.68
N LEU A 240 -48.87 -10.78 -7.30
CA LEU A 240 -48.77 -9.62 -6.42
C LEU A 240 -48.73 -10.11 -4.97
N ARG A 241 -47.56 -10.13 -4.37
CA ARG A 241 -47.36 -10.41 -2.94
C ARG A 241 -47.38 -9.09 -2.17
N VAL A 242 -48.25 -8.99 -1.18
CA VAL A 242 -48.35 -7.82 -0.30
C VAL A 242 -47.99 -8.25 1.12
N THR A 243 -46.94 -7.67 1.67
CA THR A 243 -46.37 -8.05 2.97
C THR A 243 -46.67 -6.98 4.01
N ASN A 244 -47.21 -7.39 5.15
CA ASN A 244 -47.29 -6.54 6.33
C ASN A 244 -45.92 -6.50 7.01
N SER A 245 -45.17 -5.42 6.80
CA SER A 245 -43.86 -5.22 7.40
C SER A 245 -43.91 -4.67 8.83
N SER A 246 -45.11 -4.39 9.36
CA SER A 246 -45.28 -3.95 10.74
C SER A 246 -45.41 -5.10 11.73
N ARG A 247 -45.37 -4.75 13.02
CA ARG A 247 -45.54 -5.66 14.16
C ARG A 247 -46.99 -5.85 14.60
N HIS A 248 -47.93 -5.22 13.89
CA HIS A 248 -49.35 -5.24 14.24
C HIS A 248 -50.15 -5.83 13.10
N ASP A 249 -51.18 -6.59 13.47
CA ASP A 249 -52.13 -7.14 12.51
C ASP A 249 -52.88 -6.00 11.81
N ILE A 250 -52.91 -6.01 10.49
CA ILE A 250 -53.64 -5.04 9.68
C ILE A 250 -54.98 -5.65 9.29
N THR A 251 -56.08 -4.99 9.64
CA THR A 251 -57.42 -5.37 9.23
C THR A 251 -57.84 -4.60 7.97
N LEU A 252 -58.38 -5.33 7.00
CA LEU A 252 -59.06 -4.77 5.83
C LEU A 252 -60.45 -4.30 6.23
N TRP A 253 -60.70 -2.99 6.16
CA TRP A 253 -62.00 -2.44 6.52
C TRP A 253 -63.07 -2.87 5.50
N PRO A 254 -64.32 -3.09 5.95
CA PRO A 254 -65.37 -3.64 5.10
C PRO A 254 -65.74 -2.70 3.95
N LEU A 255 -65.80 -3.26 2.73
CA LEU A 255 -66.15 -2.58 1.50
C LEU A 255 -67.22 -3.37 0.72
N SER A 256 -68.22 -2.70 0.13
CA SER A 256 -69.36 -3.32 -0.58
C SER A 256 -69.43 -2.90 -2.05
N GLY A 257 -69.99 -3.74 -2.93
CA GLY A 257 -70.06 -3.47 -4.39
C GLY A 257 -68.88 -4.00 -5.20
N ALA A 258 -68.77 -3.64 -6.49
CA ALA A 258 -67.66 -4.07 -7.35
C ALA A 258 -66.38 -3.23 -7.09
N PRO A 259 -65.17 -3.79 -7.30
CA PRO A 259 -63.93 -3.02 -7.17
C PRO A 259 -63.91 -1.81 -8.11
N SER A 260 -63.48 -0.65 -7.62
CA SER A 260 -63.43 0.60 -8.39
C SER A 260 -62.45 1.61 -7.80
N VAL A 261 -62.26 2.75 -8.46
CA VAL A 261 -61.50 3.91 -7.97
C VAL A 261 -62.05 4.56 -6.69
N THR A 262 -63.16 4.11 -6.13
CA THR A 262 -63.63 4.52 -4.80
C THR A 262 -63.84 3.35 -3.84
N ASN A 263 -63.82 2.12 -4.37
CA ASN A 263 -64.15 0.90 -3.64
C ASN A 263 -63.06 -0.16 -3.81
N ARG A 264 -61.94 0.03 -3.11
CA ARG A 264 -60.75 -0.84 -3.20
C ARG A 264 -59.90 -0.75 -1.94
N HIS A 265 -59.17 -1.82 -1.67
CA HIS A 265 -58.10 -1.85 -0.67
C HIS A 265 -56.75 -1.57 -1.32
N LEU A 266 -56.53 -2.10 -2.53
CA LEU A 266 -55.27 -1.97 -3.26
C LEU A 266 -55.53 -1.47 -4.69
N THR A 267 -54.57 -0.71 -5.21
CA THR A 267 -54.48 -0.32 -6.62
C THR A 267 -53.12 -0.70 -7.15
N LEU A 268 -53.06 -1.56 -8.16
CA LEU A 268 -51.82 -1.79 -8.90
C LEU A 268 -51.85 -0.94 -10.17
N SER A 269 -50.98 0.07 -10.22
CA SER A 269 -50.86 1.00 -11.34
C SER A 269 -49.65 0.63 -12.20
N LEU A 270 -49.91 0.40 -13.48
CA LEU A 270 -48.95 0.05 -14.53
C LEU A 270 -48.81 1.25 -15.47
N ARG A 271 -47.59 1.51 -15.98
CA ARG A 271 -47.44 2.53 -17.03
C ARG A 271 -48.19 2.12 -18.31
N PRO A 272 -48.76 3.08 -19.06
CA PRO A 272 -49.32 2.84 -20.38
C PRO A 272 -48.35 2.04 -21.25
N GLY A 273 -48.88 1.06 -21.99
CA GLY A 273 -48.06 0.16 -22.80
C GLY A 273 -47.23 -0.83 -21.99
N THR A 274 -47.51 -1.12 -20.71
CA THR A 274 -46.86 -2.25 -20.01
C THR A 274 -47.49 -3.58 -20.41
N ILE A 275 -48.82 -3.64 -20.36
CA ILE A 275 -49.62 -4.80 -20.78
C ILE A 275 -50.34 -4.52 -22.10
N ALA A 276 -50.46 -5.54 -22.94
CA ALA A 276 -51.07 -5.41 -24.24
C ALA A 276 -52.57 -5.05 -24.12
N PRO A 277 -53.12 -4.20 -25.01
CA PRO A 277 -54.55 -3.84 -25.01
C PRO A 277 -55.52 -5.01 -25.19
N ALA A 278 -55.05 -6.20 -25.57
CA ALA A 278 -55.85 -7.42 -25.68
C ALA A 278 -55.83 -8.30 -24.40
N SER A 279 -55.12 -7.89 -23.34
CA SER A 279 -54.97 -8.69 -22.11
C SER A 279 -56.26 -8.72 -21.27
N THR A 280 -56.84 -9.89 -21.05
CA THR A 280 -57.97 -10.08 -20.11
C THR A 280 -57.43 -10.44 -18.73
N VAL A 281 -57.11 -9.43 -17.93
CA VAL A 281 -56.52 -9.61 -16.59
C VAL A 281 -57.55 -10.23 -15.63
N GLY A 282 -57.17 -11.34 -15.00
CA GLY A 282 -57.95 -12.04 -13.98
C GLY A 282 -57.20 -12.13 -12.66
N LEU A 283 -57.89 -12.52 -11.59
CA LEU A 283 -57.31 -12.75 -10.27
C LEU A 283 -57.69 -14.16 -9.78
N ALA A 284 -56.69 -14.96 -9.43
CA ALA A 284 -56.87 -16.31 -8.91
C ALA A 284 -56.64 -16.36 -7.39
N ALA A 285 -57.35 -15.51 -6.63
CA ALA A 285 -57.26 -15.43 -5.18
C ALA A 285 -58.66 -15.49 -4.55
N SER A 286 -58.88 -16.43 -3.64
CA SER A 286 -60.18 -16.63 -2.98
C SER A 286 -60.56 -15.43 -2.11
N GLY A 287 -61.82 -15.00 -2.19
CA GLY A 287 -62.35 -13.86 -1.41
C GLY A 287 -61.91 -12.47 -1.90
N TRP A 288 -60.99 -12.40 -2.86
CA TRP A 288 -60.58 -11.16 -3.50
C TRP A 288 -61.31 -10.95 -4.82
N ALA A 289 -61.58 -9.69 -5.14
CA ALA A 289 -62.16 -9.28 -6.42
C ALA A 289 -61.26 -8.27 -7.12
N LEU A 290 -61.21 -8.35 -8.45
CA LEU A 290 -60.42 -7.48 -9.32
C LEU A 290 -61.35 -6.76 -10.32
N ALA A 291 -61.08 -5.48 -10.56
CA ALA A 291 -61.56 -4.75 -11.74
C ALA A 291 -60.38 -3.97 -12.36
N ALA A 292 -60.45 -3.69 -13.65
CA ALA A 292 -59.47 -2.86 -14.35
C ALA A 292 -60.15 -1.62 -14.93
N ASN A 293 -59.44 -0.50 -15.03
CA ASN A 293 -59.90 0.64 -15.83
C ASN A 293 -59.88 0.30 -17.33
N GLU A 294 -60.49 1.14 -18.18
CA GLU A 294 -60.59 0.88 -19.62
C GLU A 294 -59.23 0.69 -20.31
N ALA A 295 -58.22 1.46 -19.88
CA ALA A 295 -56.85 1.39 -20.39
C ALA A 295 -56.04 0.22 -19.81
N ARG A 296 -56.57 -0.48 -18.80
CA ARG A 296 -55.90 -1.55 -18.02
C ARG A 296 -54.56 -1.11 -17.41
N THR A 297 -54.41 0.18 -17.16
CA THR A 297 -53.25 0.74 -16.46
C THR A 297 -53.47 0.77 -14.95
N GLU A 298 -54.70 0.62 -14.48
CA GLU A 298 -55.01 0.54 -13.05
C GLU A 298 -55.87 -0.68 -12.78
N LEU A 299 -55.39 -1.52 -11.86
CA LEU A 299 -56.06 -2.71 -11.37
C LEU A 299 -56.53 -2.43 -9.94
N TYR A 300 -57.84 -2.41 -9.73
CA TYR A 300 -58.46 -2.19 -8.43
C TYR A 300 -58.75 -3.53 -7.77
N LEU A 301 -58.12 -3.80 -6.62
CA LEU A 301 -58.33 -5.02 -5.86
C LEU A 301 -59.07 -4.72 -4.57
N ARG A 302 -60.09 -5.54 -4.29
CA ARG A 302 -60.86 -5.51 -3.04
C ARG A 302 -60.74 -6.87 -2.36
N GLY A 303 -60.24 -6.87 -1.13
CA GLY A 303 -60.14 -8.07 -0.30
C GLY A 303 -61.42 -8.39 0.46
N PRO A 304 -61.43 -9.53 1.17
CA PRO A 304 -62.56 -9.95 1.99
C PRO A 304 -62.78 -8.99 3.16
N ALA A 305 -64.04 -8.78 3.54
CA ALA A 305 -64.40 -7.90 4.64
C ALA A 305 -63.82 -8.41 5.97
N ASN A 306 -63.19 -7.52 6.74
CA ASN A 306 -62.54 -7.81 8.02
C ASN A 306 -61.44 -8.86 7.94
N ALA A 307 -60.87 -9.09 6.76
CA ALA A 307 -59.70 -9.96 6.63
C ALA A 307 -58.52 -9.33 7.39
N VAL A 308 -57.75 -10.18 8.08
CA VAL A 308 -56.55 -9.76 8.79
C VAL A 308 -55.33 -10.19 7.99
N VAL A 309 -54.39 -9.28 7.81
CA VAL A 309 -53.02 -9.56 7.37
C VAL A 309 -52.14 -9.53 8.61
N PRO A 310 -51.75 -10.70 9.15
CA PRO A 310 -50.98 -10.75 10.39
C PRO A 310 -49.65 -10.00 10.29
N ALA A 311 -49.10 -9.59 11.43
CA ALA A 311 -47.76 -9.03 11.50
C ALA A 311 -46.72 -9.94 10.80
N ALA A 312 -45.83 -9.35 10.01
CA ALA A 312 -44.80 -10.04 9.21
C ALA A 312 -45.32 -11.08 8.18
N ALA A 313 -46.63 -11.18 7.94
CA ALA A 313 -47.20 -12.11 6.98
C ALA A 313 -47.42 -11.48 5.60
N SER A 314 -47.57 -12.32 4.57
CA SER A 314 -47.84 -11.90 3.20
C SER A 314 -49.16 -12.45 2.68
N VAL A 315 -49.84 -11.67 1.84
CA VAL A 315 -50.97 -12.10 1.02
C VAL A 315 -50.50 -12.22 -0.42
N GLU A 316 -50.72 -13.37 -1.04
CA GLU A 316 -50.38 -13.61 -2.44
C GLU A 316 -51.63 -13.50 -3.32
N LEU A 317 -51.54 -12.66 -4.36
CA LEU A 317 -52.63 -12.33 -5.28
C LEU A 317 -52.19 -12.64 -6.71
N PRO A 318 -52.39 -13.88 -7.21
CA PRO A 318 -51.97 -14.25 -8.56
C PRO A 318 -52.83 -13.57 -9.63
N LEU A 319 -52.23 -12.66 -10.37
CA LEU A 319 -52.81 -11.96 -11.52
C LEU A 319 -52.57 -12.79 -12.78
N THR A 320 -53.65 -13.24 -13.41
CA THR A 320 -53.63 -14.10 -14.61
C THR A 320 -54.03 -13.29 -15.84
N GLY A 321 -53.84 -13.84 -17.05
CA GLY A 321 -54.32 -13.17 -18.26
C GLY A 321 -53.41 -12.05 -18.77
N LEU A 322 -52.23 -11.88 -18.18
CA LEU A 322 -51.30 -10.80 -18.49
C LEU A 322 -50.54 -11.12 -19.78
N ARG A 323 -50.36 -10.11 -20.65
CA ARG A 323 -49.49 -10.18 -21.82
C ARG A 323 -48.71 -8.89 -21.88
N ALA A 324 -47.39 -8.94 -22.05
CA ALA A 324 -46.61 -7.72 -22.27
C ALA A 324 -47.06 -7.03 -23.56
N ASP A 325 -47.10 -5.70 -23.54
CA ASP A 325 -47.14 -4.95 -24.79
C ASP A 325 -45.75 -5.02 -25.44
N GLY A 326 -45.67 -5.71 -26.56
CA GLY A 326 -44.44 -5.88 -27.32
C GLY A 326 -44.05 -4.69 -28.19
N THR A 327 -44.84 -3.60 -28.17
CA THR A 327 -44.59 -2.42 -29.00
C THR A 327 -43.20 -1.87 -28.70
N ASP A 328 -42.88 -1.52 -27.47
CA ASP A 328 -41.61 -0.83 -27.17
C ASP A 328 -40.40 -1.77 -26.93
N GLY A 329 -40.52 -3.06 -27.28
CA GLY A 329 -39.42 -4.02 -27.13
C GLY A 329 -38.98 -4.23 -25.66
N THR A 330 -37.76 -4.70 -25.44
CA THR A 330 -37.25 -4.90 -24.07
C THR A 330 -36.95 -3.61 -23.33
N ARG A 331 -37.51 -3.47 -22.12
CA ARG A 331 -37.44 -2.23 -21.33
C ARG A 331 -37.73 -2.47 -19.85
N VAL A 332 -37.34 -1.51 -19.00
CA VAL A 332 -37.74 -1.47 -17.59
C VAL A 332 -38.89 -0.47 -17.44
N THR A 333 -39.93 -0.85 -16.69
CA THR A 333 -41.08 0.01 -16.35
C THR A 333 -41.27 0.06 -14.84
N ARG A 334 -42.01 1.07 -14.34
CA ARG A 334 -42.33 1.20 -12.92
C ARG A 334 -43.78 0.81 -12.68
N VAL A 335 -43.97 0.03 -11.63
CA VAL A 335 -45.27 -0.39 -11.11
C VAL A 335 -45.45 0.24 -9.73
N GLU A 336 -46.67 0.69 -9.44
CA GLU A 336 -47.02 1.29 -8.15
C GLU A 336 -48.16 0.53 -7.49
N LEU A 337 -48.01 0.23 -6.20
CA LEU A 337 -49.09 -0.26 -5.33
C LEU A 337 -49.55 0.86 -4.41
N ALA A 338 -50.79 1.30 -4.56
CA ALA A 338 -51.45 2.18 -3.60
C ALA A 338 -52.38 1.37 -2.69
N TYR A 339 -52.43 1.69 -1.40
CA TYR A 339 -53.29 1.03 -0.43
C TYR A 339 -54.07 2.03 0.43
N GLN A 340 -55.30 1.67 0.78
CA GLN A 340 -56.22 2.47 1.58
C GLN A 340 -57.30 1.55 2.20
N ARG A 341 -58.14 2.09 3.08
CA ARG A 341 -59.22 1.34 3.78
C ARG A 341 -58.68 0.16 4.58
N LEU A 342 -57.54 0.39 5.21
CA LEU A 342 -56.85 -0.53 6.11
C LEU A 342 -56.66 0.15 7.46
N GLY A 343 -56.54 -0.61 8.54
CA GLY A 343 -56.18 -0.07 9.85
C GLY A 343 -55.56 -1.15 10.73
N TYR A 344 -54.77 -0.76 11.73
CA TYR A 344 -54.31 -1.72 12.72
C TYR A 344 -55.50 -2.29 13.49
N THR A 345 -55.42 -3.57 13.82
CA THR A 345 -56.52 -4.29 14.46
C THR A 345 -56.85 -3.66 15.81
N GLY A 346 -58.08 -3.15 15.96
CA GLY A 346 -58.54 -2.44 17.15
C GLY A 346 -58.33 -0.92 17.13
N GLU A 347 -57.65 -0.38 16.12
CA GLU A 347 -57.48 1.06 15.91
C GLU A 347 -58.50 1.61 14.91
N THR A 348 -58.83 2.90 15.03
CA THR A 348 -59.78 3.61 14.13
C THR A 348 -59.08 4.45 13.06
N SER A 349 -57.76 4.56 13.12
CA SER A 349 -56.95 5.34 12.16
C SER A 349 -56.76 4.57 10.86
N GLU A 350 -56.96 5.25 9.74
CA GLU A 350 -56.78 4.67 8.40
C GLU A 350 -55.29 4.66 8.03
N ILE A 351 -54.84 3.52 7.52
CA ILE A 351 -53.55 3.34 6.89
C ILE A 351 -53.73 3.58 5.38
N VAL A 352 -53.03 4.58 4.86
CA VAL A 352 -53.00 4.95 3.45
C VAL A 352 -51.55 5.16 3.01
N GLY A 353 -51.23 4.77 1.78
CA GLY A 353 -49.89 4.99 1.26
C GLY A 353 -49.66 4.37 -0.11
N THR A 354 -48.43 4.51 -0.58
CA THR A 354 -47.98 4.01 -1.88
C THR A 354 -46.62 3.31 -1.76
N ARG A 355 -46.36 2.39 -2.67
CA ARG A 355 -45.10 1.68 -2.87
C ARG A 355 -44.82 1.51 -4.35
N GLN A 356 -43.56 1.43 -4.73
CA GLN A 356 -43.18 1.23 -6.12
C GLN A 356 -42.13 0.15 -6.28
N GLN A 357 -42.19 -0.52 -7.43
CA GLN A 357 -41.26 -1.56 -7.85
C GLN A 357 -40.93 -1.38 -9.34
N SER A 358 -39.72 -1.70 -9.74
CA SER A 358 -39.35 -1.83 -11.16
C SER A 358 -39.77 -3.21 -11.69
N LEU A 359 -40.31 -3.25 -12.89
CA LEU A 359 -40.68 -4.47 -13.62
C LEU A 359 -39.94 -4.48 -14.96
N GLU A 360 -39.26 -5.57 -15.28
CA GLU A 360 -38.61 -5.76 -16.57
C GLU A 360 -39.57 -6.37 -17.58
N VAL A 361 -39.65 -5.78 -18.77
CA VAL A 361 -40.37 -6.33 -19.91
C VAL A 361 -39.34 -6.89 -20.87
N VAL A 362 -39.29 -8.22 -21.04
CA VAL A 362 -38.19 -8.91 -21.76
C VAL A 362 -38.69 -9.58 -23.03
N ASN A 363 -37.98 -9.41 -24.14
CA ASN A 363 -38.36 -9.98 -25.41
C ASN A 363 -37.94 -11.44 -25.48
N HIS A 364 -38.93 -12.32 -25.48
CA HIS A 364 -38.76 -13.77 -25.49
C HIS A 364 -39.28 -14.39 -26.81
N ARG A 365 -39.46 -13.57 -27.84
CA ARG A 365 -39.85 -13.98 -29.20
C ARG A 365 -38.67 -14.48 -30.02
N GLY A 366 -38.92 -15.39 -30.95
CA GLY A 366 -37.90 -15.91 -31.87
C GLY A 366 -37.05 -17.05 -31.30
N ARG A 367 -35.87 -17.26 -31.92
CA ARG A 367 -34.97 -18.39 -31.63
C ARG A 367 -34.11 -18.11 -30.37
N PRO A 368 -33.96 -19.05 -29.43
CA PRO A 368 -33.09 -18.87 -28.26
C PRO A 368 -31.59 -18.99 -28.61
N ASP A 369 -31.25 -19.69 -29.69
CA ASP A 369 -29.89 -20.04 -30.11
C ASP A 369 -29.31 -19.01 -31.10
N ILE A 370 -28.95 -17.81 -30.64
CA ILE A 370 -28.20 -16.88 -31.49
C ILE A 370 -26.80 -17.45 -31.79
N PRO A 371 -26.32 -17.45 -33.06
CA PRO A 371 -24.98 -17.96 -33.40
C PRO A 371 -23.91 -16.91 -33.08
N LEU A 372 -23.84 -16.47 -31.83
CA LEU A 372 -22.92 -15.44 -31.33
C LEU A 372 -21.88 -16.08 -30.39
N ASP A 373 -20.60 -15.85 -30.67
CA ASP A 373 -19.49 -16.19 -29.77
C ASP A 373 -18.80 -14.92 -29.27
N VAL A 374 -18.36 -14.94 -28.01
CA VAL A 374 -17.77 -13.79 -27.33
C VAL A 374 -16.46 -14.23 -26.67
N ALA A 375 -15.33 -13.64 -27.09
CA ALA A 375 -14.02 -14.06 -26.62
C ALA A 375 -13.00 -12.91 -26.58
N PHE A 376 -12.05 -12.96 -25.64
CA PHE A 376 -10.98 -11.97 -25.54
C PHE A 376 -9.88 -12.19 -26.60
N VAL A 377 -9.33 -11.10 -27.12
CA VAL A 377 -8.24 -11.10 -28.10
C VAL A 377 -7.01 -10.41 -27.52
N GLY A 378 -5.87 -11.11 -27.50
CA GLY A 378 -4.61 -10.59 -26.98
C GLY A 378 -4.42 -10.74 -25.47
N GLY A 379 -5.39 -11.34 -24.78
CA GLY A 379 -5.36 -11.65 -23.34
C GLY A 379 -6.65 -11.22 -22.63
N ASN A 380 -7.01 -11.92 -21.55
CA ASN A 380 -8.17 -11.62 -20.70
C ASN A 380 -7.75 -11.10 -19.32
N ARG A 381 -6.56 -10.50 -19.19
CA ARG A 381 -5.99 -10.11 -17.91
C ARG A 381 -5.96 -8.60 -17.70
N VAL A 382 -6.20 -8.20 -16.46
CA VAL A 382 -5.99 -6.82 -15.98
C VAL A 382 -5.07 -6.82 -14.77
N LEU A 383 -4.27 -5.76 -14.61
CA LEU A 383 -3.30 -5.68 -13.52
C LEU A 383 -4.01 -5.57 -12.18
N SER A 384 -3.65 -6.44 -11.24
CA SER A 384 -4.22 -6.47 -9.90
C SER A 384 -3.34 -5.74 -8.88
N ASP A 385 -3.25 -4.42 -9.02
CA ASP A 385 -2.44 -3.56 -8.15
C ASP A 385 -3.19 -2.32 -7.63
N GLY A 386 -4.46 -2.15 -8.01
CA GLY A 386 -5.29 -1.00 -7.64
C GLY A 386 -4.91 0.33 -8.28
N SER A 387 -3.87 0.39 -9.13
CA SER A 387 -3.31 1.67 -9.59
C SER A 387 -2.88 1.69 -11.05
N GLY A 388 -2.34 0.60 -11.58
CA GLY A 388 -1.98 0.48 -12.98
C GLY A 388 -3.21 0.31 -13.86
N THR A 389 -3.10 0.76 -15.11
CA THR A 389 -4.15 0.62 -16.11
C THR A 389 -3.90 -0.60 -16.99
N SER A 390 -4.98 -1.23 -17.42
CA SER A 390 -5.00 -2.29 -18.43
C SER A 390 -6.08 -1.98 -19.47
N SER A 391 -6.01 -2.65 -20.62
CA SER A 391 -7.06 -2.58 -21.64
C SER A 391 -7.35 -3.98 -22.16
N LEU A 392 -8.62 -4.27 -22.35
CA LEU A 392 -9.11 -5.54 -22.86
C LEU A 392 -9.70 -5.33 -24.25
N ARG A 393 -9.67 -6.37 -25.07
CA ARG A 393 -10.35 -6.39 -26.37
C ARG A 393 -11.21 -7.62 -26.47
N LEU A 394 -12.50 -7.42 -26.69
CA LEU A 394 -13.51 -8.45 -26.74
C LEU A 394 -14.05 -8.57 -28.17
N ARG A 395 -14.00 -9.76 -28.74
CA ARG A 395 -14.55 -10.06 -30.05
C ARG A 395 -15.96 -10.62 -29.89
N VAL A 396 -16.91 -10.05 -30.62
CA VAL A 396 -18.30 -10.49 -30.71
C VAL A 396 -18.52 -11.02 -32.12
N ALA A 397 -18.43 -12.34 -32.29
CA ALA A 397 -18.35 -13.01 -33.58
C ALA A 397 -19.64 -13.73 -33.94
N ASN A 398 -20.06 -13.61 -35.19
CA ASN A 398 -21.09 -14.47 -35.75
C ASN A 398 -20.46 -15.79 -36.22
N VAL A 399 -20.72 -16.87 -35.49
CA VAL A 399 -20.17 -18.20 -35.82
C VAL A 399 -20.97 -18.95 -36.89
N SER A 400 -22.07 -18.36 -37.38
CA SER A 400 -22.79 -18.90 -38.53
C SER A 400 -21.97 -18.75 -39.81
N ARG A 401 -21.90 -19.84 -40.58
CA ARG A 401 -21.22 -19.85 -41.90
C ARG A 401 -22.07 -19.31 -43.04
N ARG A 402 -23.34 -19.00 -42.80
CA ARG A 402 -24.32 -18.74 -43.88
C ARG A 402 -25.28 -17.59 -43.61
N VAL A 403 -25.55 -17.29 -42.35
CA VAL A 403 -26.61 -16.37 -41.96
C VAL A 403 -26.01 -15.19 -41.23
N ALA A 404 -26.28 -13.99 -41.71
CA ALA A 404 -25.93 -12.76 -41.01
C ALA A 404 -26.88 -12.52 -39.83
N ILE A 405 -26.37 -11.95 -38.75
CA ILE A 405 -27.20 -11.48 -37.63
C ILE A 405 -27.59 -10.04 -37.93
N ALA A 406 -28.87 -9.80 -38.19
CA ALA A 406 -29.39 -8.44 -38.41
C ALA A 406 -29.48 -7.69 -37.08
N LEU A 407 -29.18 -6.40 -37.12
CA LEU A 407 -29.30 -5.47 -35.99
C LEU A 407 -30.10 -4.25 -36.45
N ALA A 408 -31.24 -4.01 -35.81
CA ALA A 408 -32.12 -2.89 -36.11
C ALA A 408 -31.52 -1.59 -35.56
N GLY A 409 -31.42 -0.56 -36.40
CA GLY A 409 -30.85 0.73 -36.05
C GLY A 409 -31.83 1.67 -35.35
N SER A 410 -31.32 2.51 -34.46
CA SER A 410 -32.13 3.50 -33.73
C SER A 410 -32.81 4.54 -34.62
N ALA A 411 -32.24 4.87 -35.79
CA ALA A 411 -32.89 5.74 -36.77
C ALA A 411 -34.10 5.08 -37.46
N THR A 412 -34.13 3.75 -37.52
CA THR A 412 -35.20 3.00 -38.20
C THR A 412 -36.38 2.76 -37.27
N VAL A 413 -36.11 2.28 -36.04
CA VAL A 413 -37.15 1.79 -35.12
C VAL A 413 -37.27 2.62 -33.83
N GLY A 414 -36.42 3.63 -33.63
CA GLY A 414 -36.29 4.36 -32.38
C GLY A 414 -35.33 3.67 -31.40
N LYS A 415 -34.74 4.43 -30.48
CA LYS A 415 -33.67 3.96 -29.58
C LYS A 415 -34.10 2.81 -28.67
N GLU A 416 -35.33 2.82 -28.18
CA GLU A 416 -35.86 1.78 -27.27
C GLU A 416 -36.12 0.44 -27.97
N ARG A 417 -36.42 0.48 -29.27
CA ARG A 417 -36.76 -0.72 -30.08
C ARG A 417 -35.57 -1.24 -30.89
N ALA A 418 -34.48 -0.48 -30.95
CA ALA A 418 -33.26 -0.84 -31.67
C ALA A 418 -32.58 -2.05 -31.02
N SER A 419 -31.82 -2.79 -31.83
CA SER A 419 -30.95 -3.84 -31.29
C SER A 419 -29.85 -3.21 -30.45
N ALA A 420 -29.54 -3.80 -29.30
CA ALA A 420 -28.51 -3.29 -28.41
C ALA A 420 -27.57 -4.40 -27.93
N LEU A 421 -26.29 -4.08 -27.82
CA LEU A 421 -25.30 -4.89 -27.12
C LEU A 421 -24.98 -4.19 -25.80
N VAL A 422 -25.21 -4.85 -24.67
CA VAL A 422 -24.99 -4.28 -23.34
C VAL A 422 -23.81 -4.99 -22.70
N LEU A 423 -22.67 -4.31 -22.61
CA LEU A 423 -21.52 -4.83 -21.88
C LEU A 423 -21.62 -4.40 -20.41
N SER A 424 -21.44 -5.33 -19.48
CA SER A 424 -21.54 -5.05 -18.05
C SER A 424 -20.58 -5.87 -17.20
N PHE A 425 -20.24 -5.34 -16.03
CA PHE A 425 -19.48 -6.03 -15.00
C PHE A 425 -19.72 -5.37 -13.63
N ASP A 426 -19.50 -6.14 -12.57
CA ASP A 426 -19.69 -5.66 -11.20
C ASP A 426 -18.54 -4.74 -10.75
N VAL A 427 -18.86 -3.79 -9.87
CA VAL A 427 -17.93 -2.84 -9.25
C VAL A 427 -17.89 -3.04 -7.73
N GLN A 428 -16.74 -2.76 -7.11
CA GLN A 428 -16.60 -2.82 -5.66
C GLN A 428 -16.80 -1.43 -5.02
N LEU A 429 -17.75 -1.32 -4.09
CA LEU A 429 -17.99 -0.13 -3.27
C LEU A 429 -16.89 0.11 -2.23
N ALA A 430 -16.92 1.29 -1.61
CA ALA A 430 -16.05 1.61 -0.49
C ALA A 430 -16.44 0.75 0.74
N ASN A 431 -15.44 0.17 1.42
CA ASN A 431 -15.61 -0.65 2.63
C ASN A 431 -16.35 -1.98 2.43
N GLU A 432 -16.46 -2.49 1.20
CA GLU A 432 -16.94 -3.85 0.95
C GLU A 432 -15.82 -4.74 0.36
N THR A 433 -16.04 -6.06 0.39
CA THR A 433 -15.24 -7.03 -0.35
C THR A 433 -16.12 -7.69 -1.39
N ARG A 434 -15.83 -7.44 -2.67
CA ARG A 434 -16.56 -8.03 -3.80
C ARG A 434 -15.55 -8.68 -4.74
N ASP A 435 -15.19 -9.91 -4.41
CA ASP A 435 -14.11 -10.67 -5.05
C ASP A 435 -14.37 -10.98 -6.53
N TRP A 436 -15.53 -10.66 -7.11
CA TRP A 436 -15.82 -10.81 -8.53
C TRP A 436 -15.95 -9.46 -9.28
N ALA A 437 -15.76 -8.33 -8.60
CA ALA A 437 -15.82 -7.02 -9.25
C ALA A 437 -14.56 -6.73 -10.08
N LEU A 438 -14.72 -6.15 -11.28
CA LEU A 438 -13.57 -5.88 -12.15
C LEU A 438 -12.70 -4.73 -11.63
N THR A 439 -13.35 -3.69 -11.09
CA THR A 439 -12.75 -2.42 -10.65
C THR A 439 -13.53 -1.87 -9.46
N THR A 440 -13.02 -0.83 -8.80
CA THR A 440 -13.77 -0.11 -7.76
C THR A 440 -14.75 0.90 -8.34
N ALA A 441 -15.80 1.24 -7.59
CA ALA A 441 -16.76 2.28 -7.93
C ALA A 441 -16.09 3.67 -8.11
N GLY A 442 -14.99 3.93 -7.39
CA GLY A 442 -14.20 5.16 -7.54
C GLY A 442 -13.42 5.25 -8.86
N GLN A 443 -13.12 4.11 -9.51
CA GLN A 443 -12.31 4.05 -10.73
C GLN A 443 -13.13 3.76 -12.00
N VAL A 444 -14.33 3.18 -11.88
CA VAL A 444 -15.15 2.78 -13.03
C VAL A 444 -15.59 3.97 -13.91
N GLY A 445 -15.63 5.17 -13.35
CA GLY A 445 -15.89 6.41 -14.08
C GLY A 445 -14.93 6.64 -15.26
N ALA A 446 -13.68 6.20 -15.16
CA ALA A 446 -12.65 6.35 -16.20
C ALA A 446 -12.77 5.32 -17.33
N VAL A 447 -13.39 4.16 -17.09
CA VAL A 447 -13.50 3.08 -18.07
C VAL A 447 -14.34 3.53 -19.27
N GLN A 448 -13.80 3.34 -20.47
CA GLN A 448 -14.49 3.55 -21.74
C GLN A 448 -14.69 2.22 -22.46
N VAL A 449 -15.79 2.12 -23.21
CA VAL A 449 -16.06 1.03 -24.14
C VAL A 449 -16.17 1.62 -25.53
N ALA A 450 -15.32 1.17 -26.45
CA ALA A 450 -15.30 1.63 -27.82
C ALA A 450 -15.48 0.44 -28.76
N LEU A 451 -16.35 0.60 -29.76
CA LEU A 451 -16.56 -0.40 -30.80
C LEU A 451 -15.66 -0.07 -32.00
N SER A 452 -14.96 -1.08 -32.50
CA SER A 452 -14.06 -1.01 -33.66
C SER A 452 -14.30 -2.24 -34.55
N GLY A 453 -14.12 -2.10 -35.86
CA GLY A 453 -14.36 -3.19 -36.83
C GLY A 453 -15.48 -2.92 -37.84
N ALA A 454 -15.72 -3.91 -38.70
CA ALA A 454 -16.45 -3.77 -39.97
C ALA A 454 -17.98 -3.69 -39.81
N THR A 455 -18.51 -2.54 -39.38
CA THR A 455 -19.96 -2.29 -39.48
C THR A 455 -20.35 -1.15 -40.41
N GLY A 456 -19.40 -0.28 -40.79
CA GLY A 456 -19.65 0.85 -41.69
C GLY A 456 -20.68 1.86 -41.18
N VAL A 457 -21.24 1.67 -39.98
CA VAL A 457 -22.28 2.51 -39.36
C VAL A 457 -21.79 3.07 -38.03
N ALA A 458 -22.34 4.22 -37.64
CA ALA A 458 -22.09 4.82 -36.34
C ALA A 458 -22.91 4.13 -35.24
N TRP A 459 -22.39 4.12 -34.02
CA TRP A 459 -23.03 3.55 -32.83
C TRP A 459 -23.15 4.61 -31.73
N ASP A 460 -24.27 4.60 -31.00
CA ASP A 460 -24.40 5.30 -29.72
C ASP A 460 -23.90 4.39 -28.60
N VAL A 461 -23.17 4.96 -27.64
CA VAL A 461 -22.66 4.25 -26.46
C VAL A 461 -23.13 5.00 -25.23
N ASP A 462 -24.15 4.48 -24.57
CA ASP A 462 -24.67 5.03 -23.32
C ASP A 462 -24.03 4.31 -22.13
N LYS A 463 -23.36 5.09 -21.28
CA LYS A 463 -22.75 4.60 -20.04
C LYS A 463 -23.73 4.82 -18.88
N MET A 464 -24.01 3.77 -18.13
CA MET A 464 -24.75 3.82 -16.88
C MET A 464 -23.95 3.07 -15.81
N ILE A 465 -23.81 3.70 -14.66
CA ILE A 465 -23.17 3.11 -13.48
C ILE A 465 -24.22 3.18 -12.38
N ASP A 466 -24.58 2.02 -11.83
CA ASP A 466 -25.31 1.92 -10.57
C ASP A 466 -24.31 1.62 -9.43
N ASP A 467 -24.81 1.43 -8.22
CA ASP A 467 -23.96 1.22 -7.04
C ASP A 467 -23.14 -0.08 -7.11
N GLU A 468 -23.59 -1.09 -7.86
CA GLU A 468 -23.00 -2.43 -7.86
C GLU A 468 -22.46 -2.89 -9.22
N ARG A 469 -22.86 -2.23 -10.31
CA ARG A 469 -22.61 -2.64 -11.69
C ARG A 469 -22.44 -1.44 -12.60
N ALA A 470 -21.48 -1.59 -13.51
CA ALA A 470 -21.31 -0.67 -14.63
C ALA A 470 -21.76 -1.33 -15.93
N MET A 471 -22.44 -0.56 -16.77
CA MET A 471 -22.99 -1.03 -18.02
C MET A 471 -22.83 0.00 -19.15
N TRP A 472 -22.53 -0.50 -20.34
CA TRP A 472 -22.43 0.26 -21.58
C TRP A 472 -23.40 -0.33 -22.58
N THR A 473 -24.40 0.44 -22.98
CA THR A 473 -25.36 0.06 -24.02
C THR A 473 -24.88 0.59 -25.36
N LEU A 474 -24.54 -0.31 -26.27
CA LEU A 474 -24.12 0.00 -27.63
C LEU A 474 -25.28 -0.24 -28.59
N THR A 475 -25.74 0.83 -29.24
CA THR A 475 -26.89 0.81 -30.16
C THR A 475 -26.46 1.29 -31.55
N PRO A 476 -26.67 0.53 -32.63
CA PRO A 476 -26.33 0.98 -33.97
C PRO A 476 -27.30 2.09 -34.39
N LYS A 477 -26.79 3.16 -35.03
CA LYS A 477 -27.63 4.28 -35.50
C LYS A 477 -28.47 3.90 -36.70
N GLN A 478 -27.96 3.03 -37.56
CA GLN A 478 -28.60 2.56 -38.78
C GLN A 478 -28.67 1.04 -38.76
N ASP A 479 -29.59 0.47 -39.52
CA ASP A 479 -29.67 -0.98 -39.69
C ASP A 479 -28.33 -1.52 -40.19
N THR A 480 -27.85 -2.57 -39.53
CA THR A 480 -26.58 -3.19 -39.85
C THR A 480 -26.64 -4.69 -39.62
N THR A 481 -25.56 -5.39 -39.95
CA THR A 481 -25.49 -6.84 -39.78
C THR A 481 -24.10 -7.25 -39.30
N ILE A 482 -24.04 -8.27 -38.44
CA ILE A 482 -22.81 -9.05 -38.27
C ILE A 482 -22.85 -10.15 -39.32
N ALA A 483 -22.09 -9.99 -40.40
CA ALA A 483 -22.04 -10.95 -41.50
C ALA A 483 -21.56 -12.33 -41.01
N ALA A 484 -21.83 -13.37 -41.81
CA ALA A 484 -21.38 -14.73 -41.50
C ALA A 484 -19.85 -14.77 -41.37
N GLU A 485 -19.36 -15.39 -40.29
CA GLU A 485 -17.93 -15.51 -39.95
C GLU A 485 -17.19 -14.18 -39.70
N GLU A 486 -17.91 -13.06 -39.61
CA GLU A 486 -17.38 -11.74 -39.27
C GLU A 486 -17.63 -11.38 -37.79
N TRP A 487 -16.98 -10.33 -37.31
CA TRP A 487 -17.05 -9.93 -35.90
C TRP A 487 -17.01 -8.41 -35.66
N LEU A 488 -17.47 -8.03 -34.47
CA LEU A 488 -17.26 -6.71 -33.87
C LEU A 488 -16.14 -6.80 -32.83
N GLU A 489 -15.32 -5.76 -32.68
CA GLU A 489 -14.28 -5.68 -31.65
C GLU A 489 -14.59 -4.55 -30.66
N LEU A 490 -14.84 -4.91 -29.40
CA LEU A 490 -15.07 -3.99 -28.29
C LEU A 490 -13.76 -3.80 -27.50
N GLY A 491 -13.22 -2.58 -27.52
CA GLY A 491 -12.14 -2.18 -26.61
C GLY A 491 -12.72 -1.73 -25.27
N ILE A 492 -12.18 -2.24 -24.17
CA ILE A 492 -12.57 -1.87 -22.80
C ILE A 492 -11.31 -1.32 -22.10
N GLY A 493 -11.32 -0.05 -21.74
CA GLY A 493 -10.17 0.57 -21.07
C GLY A 493 -10.28 2.09 -20.92
N PRO A 494 -9.43 2.71 -20.09
CA PRO A 494 -8.49 2.08 -19.16
C PRO A 494 -9.22 1.41 -17.97
N VAL A 495 -8.75 0.24 -17.53
CA VAL A 495 -9.29 -0.49 -16.36
C VAL A 495 -8.23 -0.55 -15.26
N HIS A 496 -8.62 -0.20 -14.03
CA HIS A 496 -7.83 -0.41 -12.82
C HIS A 496 -8.36 -1.64 -12.07
N GLY A 497 -7.63 -2.75 -12.09
CA GLY A 497 -8.03 -3.95 -11.37
C GLY A 497 -7.95 -3.76 -9.85
N LEU A 498 -8.75 -4.51 -9.10
CA LEU A 498 -8.63 -4.53 -7.64
C LEU A 498 -7.22 -4.99 -7.20
N THR A 499 -6.82 -4.65 -5.98
CA THR A 499 -5.55 -5.10 -5.39
C THR A 499 -5.50 -6.60 -5.10
N THR A 500 -6.67 -7.25 -5.06
CA THR A 500 -6.81 -8.69 -4.81
C THR A 500 -6.95 -9.41 -6.15
N PRO A 501 -6.06 -10.37 -6.47
CA PRO A 501 -6.19 -11.20 -7.66
C PRO A 501 -7.48 -12.03 -7.63
N GLY A 502 -8.05 -12.31 -8.80
CA GLY A 502 -9.28 -13.08 -8.90
C GLY A 502 -9.95 -12.93 -10.26
N HIS A 503 -11.08 -13.61 -10.44
CA HIS A 503 -11.84 -13.54 -11.69
C HIS A 503 -12.95 -12.49 -11.58
N ALA A 504 -13.27 -11.83 -12.69
CA ALA A 504 -14.37 -10.87 -12.78
C ALA A 504 -15.18 -11.17 -14.05
N PRO A 505 -16.45 -11.59 -13.92
CA PRO A 505 -17.31 -11.79 -15.07
C PRO A 505 -17.56 -10.48 -15.82
N VAL A 506 -17.36 -10.51 -17.12
CA VAL A 506 -17.82 -9.48 -18.06
C VAL A 506 -18.93 -10.09 -18.89
N VAL A 507 -20.13 -9.52 -18.77
CA VAL A 507 -21.34 -10.02 -19.41
C VAL A 507 -21.67 -9.14 -20.60
N LEU A 508 -21.83 -9.75 -21.77
CA LEU A 508 -22.38 -9.13 -22.97
C LEU A 508 -23.82 -9.62 -23.16
N SER A 509 -24.80 -8.78 -22.85
CA SER A 509 -26.20 -9.04 -23.20
C SER A 509 -26.51 -8.51 -24.60
N TYR A 510 -27.41 -9.18 -25.32
CA TYR A 510 -27.96 -8.70 -26.58
C TYR A 510 -29.48 -8.58 -26.45
N ARG A 511 -30.01 -7.44 -26.90
CA ARG A 511 -31.43 -7.08 -26.77
C ARG A 511 -32.03 -6.72 -28.11
N ASN A 512 -33.31 -7.04 -28.29
CA ASN A 512 -34.10 -6.71 -29.48
C ASN A 512 -33.40 -7.09 -30.79
N VAL A 513 -32.75 -8.26 -30.85
CA VAL A 513 -32.10 -8.76 -32.08
C VAL A 513 -33.17 -9.43 -32.95
N PRO A 514 -33.45 -8.94 -34.17
CA PRO A 514 -34.49 -9.52 -35.02
C PRO A 514 -34.33 -11.03 -35.22
N GLY A 515 -35.39 -11.78 -34.90
CA GLY A 515 -35.45 -13.24 -35.05
C GLY A 515 -34.89 -14.04 -33.88
N PHE A 516 -34.34 -13.39 -32.85
CA PHE A 516 -33.76 -14.03 -31.68
C PHE A 516 -34.37 -13.49 -30.38
N GLN A 517 -34.44 -14.36 -29.38
CA GLN A 517 -34.76 -13.98 -28.01
C GLN A 517 -33.62 -13.14 -27.44
N ASP A 518 -33.91 -12.27 -26.48
CA ASP A 518 -32.87 -11.58 -25.73
C ASP A 518 -32.05 -12.60 -24.91
N GLY A 519 -30.76 -12.32 -24.74
CA GLY A 519 -29.88 -13.22 -24.00
C GLY A 519 -28.53 -12.59 -23.68
N PHE A 520 -27.59 -13.40 -23.21
CA PHE A 520 -26.27 -12.93 -22.82
C PHE A 520 -25.20 -14.00 -22.97
N VAL A 521 -23.95 -13.54 -23.05
CA VAL A 521 -22.74 -14.37 -22.97
C VAL A 521 -21.85 -13.78 -21.88
N SER A 522 -21.31 -14.63 -21.01
CA SER A 522 -20.39 -14.21 -19.94
C SER A 522 -18.99 -14.72 -20.25
N VAL A 523 -17.99 -13.85 -20.09
CA VAL A 523 -16.57 -14.18 -20.22
C VAL A 523 -15.81 -13.70 -18.99
N ASP A 524 -14.81 -14.45 -18.54
CA ASP A 524 -14.06 -14.11 -17.34
C ASP A 524 -12.79 -13.30 -17.66
N VAL A 525 -12.65 -12.18 -16.95
CA VAL A 525 -11.41 -11.43 -16.85
C VAL A 525 -10.63 -11.91 -15.62
N GLU A 526 -9.34 -12.20 -15.76
CA GLU A 526 -8.47 -12.52 -14.64
C GLU A 526 -7.74 -11.24 -14.18
N ARG A 527 -8.02 -10.77 -12.97
CA ARG A 527 -7.19 -9.80 -12.25
C ARG A 527 -5.96 -10.53 -11.75
N SER A 528 -4.79 -10.15 -12.25
CA SER A 528 -3.54 -10.85 -12.02
C SER A 528 -2.37 -9.87 -11.92
N PRO A 529 -1.35 -10.14 -11.08
CA PRO A 529 -0.09 -9.40 -11.16
C PRO A 529 0.69 -9.69 -12.45
N LEU A 530 0.36 -10.80 -13.15
CA LEU A 530 1.00 -11.28 -14.36
C LEU A 530 0.15 -10.98 -15.61
N LEU A 531 0.60 -10.08 -16.47
CA LEU A 531 -0.04 -9.76 -17.74
C LEU A 531 0.61 -10.44 -18.94
N PHE A 532 -0.23 -10.88 -19.87
CA PHE A 532 0.18 -11.29 -21.21
C PHE A 532 -0.17 -10.17 -22.21
N THR A 533 0.82 -9.69 -22.94
CA THR A 533 0.63 -8.66 -23.97
C THR A 533 1.13 -9.20 -25.30
N GLY A 534 0.32 -10.03 -25.96
CA GLY A 534 0.71 -10.71 -27.20
C GLY A 534 1.87 -11.68 -26.98
N THR A 535 3.08 -11.33 -27.43
CA THR A 535 4.29 -12.17 -27.32
C THR A 535 5.18 -11.83 -26.11
N GLN A 536 4.70 -10.99 -25.20
CA GLN A 536 5.44 -10.48 -24.05
C GLN A 536 4.68 -10.71 -22.74
N VAL A 537 5.42 -10.72 -21.63
CA VAL A 537 4.92 -10.95 -20.28
C VAL A 537 5.37 -9.80 -19.38
N ALA A 538 4.47 -9.26 -18.58
CA ALA A 538 4.78 -8.27 -17.56
C ALA A 538 4.32 -8.75 -16.18
N LEU A 539 5.13 -8.50 -15.15
CA LEU A 539 4.79 -8.68 -13.74
C LEU A 539 4.83 -7.32 -13.07
N GLY A 540 3.71 -6.87 -12.51
CA GLY A 540 3.58 -5.58 -11.85
C GLY A 540 3.54 -4.36 -12.78
N ALA A 541 3.55 -4.54 -14.10
CA ALA A 541 3.47 -3.44 -15.09
C ALA A 541 2.28 -3.61 -16.04
N GLY A 542 1.59 -2.52 -16.36
CA GLY A 542 0.48 -2.51 -17.34
C GLY A 542 0.92 -2.73 -18.80
N THR A 543 2.22 -2.58 -19.10
CA THR A 543 2.80 -2.87 -20.42
C THR A 543 4.18 -3.49 -20.29
N ALA A 544 4.53 -4.36 -21.24
CA ALA A 544 5.85 -4.97 -21.32
C ALA A 544 6.75 -4.20 -22.30
N SER A 545 7.98 -3.89 -21.90
CA SER A 545 9.01 -3.32 -22.79
C SER A 545 10.01 -4.38 -23.29
N ALA A 546 9.87 -5.62 -22.84
CA ALA A 546 10.70 -6.77 -23.19
C ALA A 546 9.86 -8.06 -23.15
N LYS A 547 10.43 -9.20 -23.56
CA LYS A 547 9.73 -10.50 -23.47
C LYS A 547 9.26 -10.85 -22.06
N LEU A 548 10.05 -10.49 -21.05
CA LEU A 548 9.69 -10.52 -19.64
C LEU A 548 10.07 -9.17 -19.03
N HIS A 549 9.08 -8.43 -18.53
CA HIS A 549 9.27 -7.17 -17.82
C HIS A 549 8.85 -7.36 -16.36
N LEU A 550 9.79 -7.25 -15.42
CA LEU A 550 9.53 -7.24 -13.98
C LEU A 550 9.55 -5.78 -13.52
N PHE A 551 8.42 -5.28 -13.04
CA PHE A 551 8.31 -3.95 -12.46
C PHE A 551 7.92 -4.04 -10.99
N ASP A 552 8.63 -3.28 -10.17
CA ASP A 552 8.44 -3.16 -8.74
C ASP A 552 8.57 -1.68 -8.33
N ARG A 553 8.26 -1.35 -7.09
CA ARG A 553 8.66 -0.07 -6.52
C ARG A 553 10.18 -0.03 -6.30
N PHE A 554 10.74 1.16 -6.20
CA PHE A 554 12.15 1.31 -5.83
C PHE A 554 12.41 0.72 -4.43
N THR A 555 13.37 -0.20 -4.31
CA THR A 555 13.76 -0.84 -3.05
C THR A 555 15.26 -0.77 -2.81
N ASP A 556 15.66 -0.75 -1.54
CA ASP A 556 17.07 -0.92 -1.17
C ASP A 556 17.54 -2.37 -1.43
N ALA A 557 18.79 -2.66 -1.07
CA ALA A 557 19.38 -3.98 -1.20
C ALA A 557 18.69 -5.07 -0.33
N ASN A 558 17.75 -4.74 0.55
CA ASN A 558 16.96 -5.72 1.29
C ASN A 558 15.66 -6.10 0.56
N GLY A 559 15.33 -5.41 -0.54
CA GLY A 559 14.19 -5.72 -1.40
C GLY A 559 14.38 -6.99 -2.24
N GLY A 560 13.57 -7.12 -3.30
CA GLY A 560 13.67 -8.25 -4.22
C GLY A 560 12.59 -8.23 -5.29
N SER A 561 12.82 -7.50 -6.38
CA SER A 561 11.95 -7.54 -7.56
C SER A 561 11.94 -8.93 -8.23
N LEU A 562 13.04 -9.68 -8.08
CA LEU A 562 13.12 -11.11 -8.34
C LEU A 562 13.89 -11.82 -7.23
N ILE A 563 13.34 -12.91 -6.72
CA ILE A 563 14.00 -13.80 -5.73
C ILE A 563 14.03 -15.22 -6.28
N VAL A 564 15.21 -15.84 -6.28
CA VAL A 564 15.41 -17.25 -6.66
C VAL A 564 15.88 -18.02 -5.43
N GLY A 565 15.07 -19.01 -5.01
CA GLY A 565 15.25 -19.76 -3.77
C GLY A 565 14.35 -19.24 -2.63
N PRO A 566 14.22 -20.00 -1.53
CA PRO A 566 13.31 -19.64 -0.44
C PRO A 566 13.91 -18.51 0.42
N THR A 567 13.05 -17.61 0.91
CA THR A 567 13.46 -16.41 1.67
C THR A 567 13.98 -16.70 3.08
N ASN A 568 13.72 -17.91 3.60
CA ASN A 568 14.26 -18.42 4.86
C ASN A 568 15.59 -19.20 4.71
N ALA A 569 16.19 -19.20 3.52
CA ALA A 569 17.50 -19.81 3.24
C ALA A 569 18.38 -18.87 2.40
N PRO A 570 19.61 -19.26 2.01
CA PRO A 570 20.35 -18.56 0.97
C PRO A 570 19.52 -18.44 -0.31
N ASN A 571 19.38 -17.22 -0.83
CA ASN A 571 18.63 -16.92 -2.04
C ASN A 571 19.35 -15.84 -2.86
N LEU A 572 19.14 -15.87 -4.18
CA LEU A 572 19.62 -14.85 -5.11
C LEU A 572 18.53 -13.80 -5.28
N ARG A 573 18.90 -12.52 -5.18
CA ARG A 573 17.98 -11.40 -5.37
C ARG A 573 18.47 -10.45 -6.44
N LEU A 574 17.52 -9.94 -7.22
CA LEU A 574 17.72 -8.86 -8.18
C LEU A 574 16.72 -7.74 -7.89
N GLY A 575 17.13 -6.49 -8.09
CA GLY A 575 16.26 -5.33 -7.89
C GLY A 575 16.93 -4.03 -8.32
N TYR A 576 16.26 -2.92 -8.02
CA TYR A 576 16.74 -1.59 -8.36
C TYR A 576 16.23 -0.52 -7.39
N ASP A 577 17.01 0.55 -7.24
CA ASP A 577 16.61 1.77 -6.56
C ASP A 577 16.55 2.95 -7.56
N ARG A 578 16.50 4.19 -7.05
CA ARG A 578 16.42 5.39 -7.90
C ARG A 578 17.70 5.68 -8.70
N THR A 579 18.81 5.04 -8.37
CA THR A 579 20.18 5.38 -8.81
C THR A 579 20.95 4.21 -9.40
N TYR A 580 20.65 2.96 -9.01
CA TYR A 580 21.32 1.77 -9.54
C TYR A 580 20.41 0.52 -9.53
N SER A 581 20.85 -0.51 -10.25
CA SER A 581 20.30 -1.88 -10.18
C SER A 581 21.33 -2.81 -9.56
N TRP A 582 20.88 -3.91 -8.97
CA TRP A 582 21.73 -4.79 -8.19
C TRP A 582 21.36 -6.27 -8.34
N VAL A 583 22.36 -7.14 -8.10
CA VAL A 583 22.26 -8.61 -8.04
C VAL A 583 23.09 -9.07 -6.85
N GLN A 584 22.53 -9.87 -5.94
CA GLN A 584 23.23 -10.29 -4.71
C GLN A 584 22.72 -11.61 -4.12
N SER A 585 23.53 -12.22 -3.26
CA SER A 585 23.10 -13.27 -2.33
C SER A 585 22.55 -12.65 -1.05
N HIS A 586 21.58 -13.30 -0.41
CA HIS A 586 20.94 -12.86 0.83
C HIS A 586 21.17 -13.86 1.98
N SER A 587 20.70 -13.50 3.18
CA SER A 587 20.66 -14.37 4.38
C SER A 587 22.05 -14.72 4.92
N GLY A 588 23.01 -13.80 4.78
CA GLY A 588 24.39 -13.97 5.26
C GLY A 588 25.24 -14.93 4.42
N ALA A 589 24.73 -15.41 3.28
CA ALA A 589 25.45 -16.32 2.40
C ALA A 589 26.25 -15.57 1.31
N PRO A 590 27.41 -16.09 0.88
CA PRO A 590 28.20 -15.49 -0.19
C PRO A 590 27.53 -15.65 -1.56
N LEU A 591 27.67 -14.64 -2.43
CA LEU A 591 27.32 -14.77 -3.85
C LEU A 591 28.43 -15.52 -4.59
N ALA A 592 28.18 -16.78 -4.94
CA ALA A 592 29.09 -17.54 -5.80
C ALA A 592 28.70 -17.35 -7.28
N ILE A 593 29.53 -16.63 -8.04
CA ILE A 593 29.38 -16.53 -9.50
C ILE A 593 30.26 -17.60 -10.13
N ASN A 594 29.62 -18.51 -10.89
CA ASN A 594 30.29 -19.59 -11.59
C ASN A 594 31.16 -20.49 -10.66
N PRO A 595 30.53 -21.12 -9.65
CA PRO A 595 31.23 -21.91 -8.63
C PRO A 595 31.94 -23.16 -9.17
N ILE A 596 31.62 -23.60 -10.38
CA ILE A 596 32.25 -24.75 -11.04
C ILE A 596 33.56 -24.40 -11.78
N GLY A 597 34.00 -23.14 -11.72
CA GLY A 597 35.35 -22.75 -12.15
C GLY A 597 35.53 -22.42 -13.63
N ASN A 598 34.46 -22.08 -14.37
CA ASN A 598 34.60 -21.50 -15.73
C ASN A 598 35.21 -20.08 -15.69
N ASN A 599 35.18 -19.36 -16.81
CA ASN A 599 35.65 -17.99 -16.90
C ASN A 599 34.50 -16.97 -16.72
N VAL A 600 34.75 -15.87 -16.00
CA VAL A 600 33.81 -14.74 -15.83
C VAL A 600 34.40 -13.47 -16.46
N ALA A 601 33.63 -12.76 -17.30
CA ALA A 601 33.98 -11.44 -17.81
C ALA A 601 33.01 -10.38 -17.30
N VAL A 602 33.55 -9.24 -16.84
CA VAL A 602 32.78 -8.04 -16.49
C VAL A 602 33.25 -6.91 -17.40
N GLY A 603 32.34 -6.38 -18.24
CA GLY A 603 32.65 -5.32 -19.21
C GLY A 603 33.36 -5.78 -20.50
N GLY A 604 33.34 -7.09 -20.81
CA GLY A 604 33.92 -7.66 -22.05
C GLY A 604 33.04 -8.74 -22.68
N THR A 605 33.17 -8.96 -24.00
CA THR A 605 32.38 -9.95 -24.77
C THR A 605 33.04 -11.33 -24.86
N ALA A 606 34.28 -11.47 -24.38
CA ALA A 606 35.01 -12.73 -24.31
C ALA A 606 35.66 -12.86 -22.94
N ALA A 607 35.62 -14.07 -22.37
CA ALA A 607 36.26 -14.41 -21.09
C ALA A 607 37.36 -15.46 -21.32
N PRO A 608 38.51 -15.11 -21.91
CA PRO A 608 39.59 -16.07 -22.13
C PRO A 608 40.31 -16.50 -20.84
N PHE A 609 40.12 -15.79 -19.73
CA PHE A 609 40.74 -16.06 -18.42
C PHE A 609 39.69 -16.15 -17.29
N LYS A 610 40.05 -16.79 -16.16
CA LYS A 610 39.15 -17.08 -15.02
C LYS A 610 38.35 -15.87 -14.51
N LEU A 611 38.99 -14.71 -14.40
CA LEU A 611 38.32 -13.42 -14.18
C LEU A 611 38.94 -12.37 -15.10
N THR A 612 38.11 -11.77 -15.94
CA THR A 612 38.51 -10.63 -16.79
C THR A 612 37.75 -9.39 -16.33
N VAL A 613 38.46 -8.41 -15.77
CA VAL A 613 37.93 -7.07 -15.44
C VAL A 613 38.56 -6.07 -16.40
N ARG A 614 37.74 -5.38 -17.19
CA ARG A 614 38.18 -4.31 -18.10
C ARG A 614 37.67 -2.97 -17.61
N ALA A 615 38.55 -2.01 -17.42
CA ALA A 615 38.14 -0.64 -17.11
C ALA A 615 37.55 0.04 -18.35
N ALA A 616 36.49 0.83 -18.16
CA ALA A 616 35.94 1.70 -19.20
C ALA A 616 36.81 2.96 -19.42
N THR A 617 37.65 3.32 -18.45
CA THR A 617 38.66 4.40 -18.50
C THR A 617 40.07 3.84 -18.36
N GLU A 618 41.10 4.67 -18.53
CA GLU A 618 42.50 4.23 -18.72
C GLU A 618 43.18 3.53 -17.51
N HIS A 619 42.48 3.22 -16.40
CA HIS A 619 43.07 2.47 -15.28
C HIS A 619 42.12 1.49 -14.57
N LEU A 620 42.68 0.41 -14.02
CA LEU A 620 42.10 -0.45 -12.98
C LEU A 620 42.64 0.02 -11.63
N GLN A 621 41.77 0.36 -10.67
CA GLN A 621 42.16 0.85 -9.35
C GLN A 621 41.85 -0.18 -8.24
N LEU A 622 42.83 -0.41 -7.36
CA LEU A 622 42.63 -1.01 -6.04
C LEU A 622 42.64 0.13 -5.02
N ARG A 623 41.54 0.33 -4.28
CA ARG A 623 41.38 1.41 -3.30
C ARG A 623 40.89 0.88 -1.96
N ARG A 624 41.35 1.49 -0.86
CA ARG A 624 40.76 1.38 0.48
C ARG A 624 40.12 2.73 0.79
N GLU A 625 38.82 2.75 1.07
CA GLU A 625 38.06 3.97 1.41
C GLU A 625 37.74 3.94 2.93
N GLY A 626 38.17 4.98 3.66
CA GLY A 626 37.80 5.28 5.06
C GLY A 626 38.40 4.39 6.17
N GLN A 627 39.20 4.96 7.08
CA GLN A 627 39.36 4.46 8.47
C GLN A 627 40.16 5.39 9.39
N THR A 628 39.81 5.38 10.68
CA THR A 628 40.57 5.93 11.81
C THR A 628 41.49 4.85 12.42
N GLY A 629 42.69 4.66 11.84
CA GLY A 629 43.78 3.82 12.38
C GLY A 629 43.82 2.33 11.95
N GLY A 630 45.03 1.74 11.87
CA GLY A 630 45.31 0.30 11.63
C GLY A 630 45.99 -0.07 10.28
N ASN A 631 46.98 -0.98 10.34
CA ASN A 631 47.98 -1.49 9.36
C ASN A 631 47.76 -1.39 7.83
N GLN A 632 48.88 -1.57 7.10
CA GLN A 632 49.16 -1.30 5.68
C GLN A 632 48.16 -1.90 4.66
N ILE A 633 47.95 -1.16 3.56
CA ILE A 633 47.41 -1.68 2.29
C ILE A 633 48.59 -2.32 1.54
N TYR A 634 48.51 -3.58 1.13
CA TYR A 634 49.48 -4.20 0.22
C TYR A 634 48.78 -5.01 -0.87
N LEU A 635 49.41 -5.10 -2.05
CA LEU A 635 49.08 -6.03 -3.11
C LEU A 635 49.91 -7.30 -2.89
N GLU A 636 49.28 -8.39 -2.47
CA GLU A 636 49.96 -9.68 -2.30
C GLU A 636 49.97 -10.47 -3.60
N LEU A 637 51.15 -10.92 -4.02
CA LEU A 637 51.31 -11.89 -5.09
C LEU A 637 51.75 -13.21 -4.46
N TYR A 638 50.79 -14.11 -4.23
CA TYR A 638 51.04 -15.43 -3.67
C TYR A 638 51.03 -16.50 -4.77
N GLN A 639 52.07 -17.32 -4.81
CA GLN A 639 52.18 -18.48 -5.68
C GLN A 639 52.15 -19.74 -4.80
N SER A 640 51.15 -20.60 -5.03
CA SER A 640 51.01 -21.90 -4.34
C SER A 640 51.98 -22.96 -4.90
N GLU A 641 51.90 -24.21 -4.41
CA GLU A 641 52.83 -25.29 -4.79
C GLU A 641 53.07 -25.39 -6.30
N THR A 642 54.34 -25.39 -6.68
CA THR A 642 54.81 -25.62 -8.04
C THR A 642 55.26 -27.07 -8.20
N PRO A 643 55.09 -27.69 -9.38
CA PRO A 643 55.65 -29.01 -9.66
C PRO A 643 57.15 -29.06 -9.35
N ALA A 644 57.64 -30.22 -8.89
CA ALA A 644 59.07 -30.45 -8.74
C ALA A 644 59.80 -30.07 -10.04
N ASP A 645 60.94 -29.39 -9.91
CA ASP A 645 61.79 -28.89 -10.99
C ASP A 645 61.28 -27.66 -11.77
N VAL A 646 60.18 -27.03 -11.34
CA VAL A 646 59.70 -25.77 -11.91
C VAL A 646 59.89 -24.64 -10.90
N THR A 647 60.80 -23.70 -11.21
CA THR A 647 60.97 -22.48 -10.41
C THR A 647 60.16 -21.34 -11.02
N THR A 648 59.12 -20.89 -10.32
CA THR A 648 58.37 -19.68 -10.70
C THR A 648 58.43 -18.63 -9.60
N TYR A 649 58.51 -17.38 -10.02
CA TYR A 649 58.61 -16.23 -9.12
C TYR A 649 57.38 -15.32 -9.28
N PRO A 650 56.75 -14.86 -8.18
CA PRO A 650 55.70 -13.86 -8.25
C PRO A 650 56.20 -12.58 -8.92
N SER A 651 55.42 -12.04 -9.86
CA SER A 651 55.85 -10.86 -10.62
C SER A 651 54.69 -9.95 -11.03
N ILE A 652 54.97 -8.64 -11.07
CA ILE A 652 54.09 -7.61 -11.63
C ILE A 652 54.61 -7.26 -13.02
N ARG A 653 53.76 -7.38 -14.05
CA ARG A 653 54.13 -7.07 -15.44
C ARG A 653 53.45 -5.81 -15.94
N PHE A 654 54.25 -4.91 -16.50
CA PHE A 654 53.82 -3.73 -17.24
C PHE A 654 54.04 -4.00 -18.72
N HIS A 655 52.95 -4.03 -19.50
CA HIS A 655 53.01 -4.41 -20.91
C HIS A 655 52.14 -3.48 -21.74
N HIS A 656 52.71 -2.99 -22.84
CA HIS A 656 51.96 -2.39 -23.94
C HIS A 656 52.22 -3.22 -25.19
N ALA A 657 51.15 -3.71 -25.83
CA ALA A 657 51.22 -4.52 -27.03
C ALA A 657 52.19 -3.91 -28.06
N GLY A 658 53.25 -4.65 -28.37
CA GLY A 658 54.29 -4.29 -29.35
C GLY A 658 55.26 -3.16 -29.00
N LYS A 659 55.23 -2.58 -27.78
CA LYS A 659 56.09 -1.43 -27.43
C LYS A 659 57.07 -1.70 -26.29
N PHE A 660 56.57 -2.01 -25.10
CA PHE A 660 57.40 -2.19 -23.91
C PHE A 660 56.84 -3.25 -22.97
N TRP A 661 57.75 -4.00 -22.37
CA TRP A 661 57.48 -5.19 -21.57
C TRP A 661 58.43 -5.13 -20.38
N HIS A 662 57.98 -4.56 -19.25
CA HIS A 662 58.76 -4.50 -18.03
C HIS A 662 58.14 -5.37 -16.96
N ARG A 663 58.96 -5.97 -16.11
CA ARG A 663 58.51 -6.85 -15.05
C ARG A 663 59.28 -6.55 -13.77
N LEU A 664 58.55 -6.45 -12.65
CA LEU A 664 59.12 -6.52 -11.31
C LEU A 664 58.92 -7.95 -10.82
N GLU A 665 60.00 -8.70 -10.65
CA GLU A 665 59.98 -10.10 -10.23
C GLU A 665 60.62 -10.25 -8.87
N CYS A 666 59.93 -10.91 -7.94
CA CYS A 666 60.43 -11.16 -6.60
C CYS A 666 61.15 -12.51 -6.55
N ARG A 667 62.45 -12.48 -6.24
CA ARG A 667 63.30 -13.66 -6.13
C ARG A 667 63.91 -13.76 -4.72
N PRO A 668 64.44 -14.93 -4.31
CA PRO A 668 65.15 -15.09 -3.05
C PRO A 668 66.30 -14.10 -2.84
N ASP A 669 66.90 -13.61 -3.92
CA ASP A 669 68.01 -12.65 -3.95
C ASP A 669 67.56 -11.18 -4.15
N GLY A 670 66.26 -10.91 -4.22
CA GLY A 670 65.69 -9.56 -4.19
C GLY A 670 64.69 -9.26 -5.30
N PHE A 671 64.48 -7.96 -5.55
CA PHE A 671 63.59 -7.47 -6.60
C PHE A 671 64.35 -7.27 -7.91
N MET A 672 63.98 -8.03 -8.93
CA MET A 672 64.54 -7.91 -10.27
C MET A 672 63.66 -7.03 -11.14
N PHE A 673 64.26 -6.00 -11.72
CA PHE A 673 63.66 -5.22 -12.80
C PHE A 673 64.07 -5.86 -14.11
N LYS A 674 63.11 -6.37 -14.87
CA LYS A 674 63.34 -7.21 -16.05
C LYS A 674 62.61 -6.71 -17.28
N TRP A 675 63.12 -7.11 -18.44
CA TRP A 675 62.50 -6.86 -19.74
C TRP A 675 62.10 -8.15 -20.47
N GLY A 676 60.96 -8.13 -21.15
CA GLY A 676 60.50 -9.22 -22.03
C GLY A 676 59.53 -10.24 -21.41
N PRO A 677 59.26 -11.37 -22.10
CA PRO A 677 58.30 -12.41 -21.65
C PRO A 677 58.73 -13.07 -20.32
N PRO A 678 57.83 -13.84 -19.65
CA PRO A 678 58.17 -14.59 -18.44
C PRO A 678 59.41 -15.49 -18.56
N THR A 679 59.72 -15.96 -19.77
CA THR A 679 60.90 -16.77 -20.09
C THR A 679 62.20 -15.97 -20.22
N SER A 680 62.15 -14.64 -20.24
CA SER A 680 63.33 -13.77 -20.32
C SER A 680 63.89 -13.48 -18.91
N ASP A 681 65.22 -13.55 -18.82
CA ASP A 681 66.01 -13.18 -17.63
C ASP A 681 66.72 -11.83 -17.77
N ASP A 682 66.56 -11.14 -18.91
CA ASP A 682 67.20 -9.85 -19.16
C ASP A 682 66.76 -8.79 -18.15
N LEU A 683 67.74 -8.11 -17.55
CA LEU A 683 67.51 -7.03 -16.60
C LEU A 683 67.21 -5.71 -17.32
N SER A 684 66.38 -4.88 -16.71
CA SER A 684 66.15 -3.48 -17.09
C SER A 684 66.90 -2.56 -16.16
N ASP A 685 67.48 -1.50 -16.72
CA ASP A 685 68.02 -0.40 -15.94
C ASP A 685 66.92 0.27 -15.09
N ILE A 686 67.32 0.76 -13.92
CA ILE A 686 66.47 1.56 -13.04
C ILE A 686 66.76 3.03 -13.32
N PHE A 687 65.84 3.70 -14.02
CA PHE A 687 65.91 5.14 -14.23
C PHE A 687 65.21 5.88 -13.08
N ALA A 688 65.99 6.42 -12.14
CA ALA A 688 65.48 7.23 -11.04
C ALA A 688 66.04 8.66 -11.13
N ARG A 689 65.18 9.68 -10.96
CA ARG A 689 65.60 11.11 -10.94
C ARG A 689 66.64 11.40 -9.86
N LEU A 690 66.53 10.70 -8.72
CA LEU A 690 67.47 10.73 -7.62
C LEU A 690 67.38 9.40 -6.88
N GLY A 691 68.48 8.65 -6.81
CA GLY A 691 68.60 7.51 -5.93
C GLY A 691 69.26 7.94 -4.62
N VAL A 692 68.56 7.77 -3.50
CA VAL A 692 69.13 7.97 -2.16
C VAL A 692 69.35 6.58 -1.57
N PHE A 693 70.61 6.19 -1.42
CA PHE A 693 71.00 4.89 -0.89
C PHE A 693 71.87 5.09 0.34
N THR A 694 71.58 4.37 1.43
CA THR A 694 72.45 4.34 2.61
C THR A 694 73.83 3.75 2.28
N SER A 695 73.87 2.83 1.32
CA SER A 695 75.09 2.32 0.68
C SER A 695 74.74 1.77 -0.70
N MET A 696 75.54 2.05 -1.72
CA MET A 696 75.39 1.50 -3.06
C MET A 696 76.58 0.59 -3.37
N ARG A 697 76.29 -0.69 -3.67
CA ARG A 697 77.30 -1.67 -4.07
C ARG A 697 77.21 -1.86 -5.58
N VAL A 698 78.27 -1.49 -6.30
CA VAL A 698 78.39 -1.70 -7.75
C VAL A 698 79.49 -2.75 -7.94
N ASP A 699 79.09 -4.02 -7.99
CA ASP A 699 79.99 -5.17 -8.05
C ASP A 699 81.16 -5.06 -7.02
N LYS A 700 82.41 -4.97 -7.49
CA LYS A 700 83.63 -4.94 -6.66
C LYS A 700 84.01 -3.56 -6.13
N VAL A 701 83.21 -2.53 -6.37
CA VAL A 701 83.47 -1.15 -5.91
C VAL A 701 82.31 -0.66 -5.06
N ALA A 702 82.62 -0.23 -3.84
CA ALA A 702 81.68 0.49 -2.97
C ALA A 702 82.01 1.98 -3.02
N VAL A 703 80.99 2.81 -3.30
CA VAL A 703 81.07 4.27 -3.17
C VAL A 703 80.21 4.65 -1.98
N SER A 704 80.85 5.02 -0.86
CA SER A 704 80.16 5.52 0.33
C SER A 704 80.64 6.93 0.63
N GLY A 705 79.71 7.89 0.66
CA GLY A 705 79.97 9.22 1.19
C GLY A 705 79.94 9.19 2.71
N GLY A 706 81.10 9.33 3.36
CA GLY A 706 81.22 9.45 4.81
C GLY A 706 82.29 10.48 5.18
N GLU A 707 81.91 11.43 6.05
CA GLU A 707 82.75 12.47 6.69
C GLU A 707 83.83 13.12 5.80
N GLY A 708 83.37 13.93 4.85
CA GLY A 708 84.17 15.00 4.24
C GLY A 708 85.25 14.57 3.24
N HIS A 709 85.37 13.28 2.89
CA HIS A 709 86.30 12.83 1.85
C HIS A 709 85.73 11.68 1.00
N LEU A 710 86.20 11.59 -0.25
CA LEU A 710 85.97 10.43 -1.11
C LEU A 710 86.98 9.34 -0.73
N ARG A 711 86.49 8.21 -0.20
CA ARG A 711 87.32 7.04 0.10
C ARG A 711 87.17 5.99 -0.99
N VAL A 712 88.24 5.75 -1.74
CA VAL A 712 88.36 4.61 -2.66
C VAL A 712 89.17 3.53 -1.95
N GLU A 713 88.51 2.46 -1.50
CA GLU A 713 89.13 1.39 -0.72
C GLU A 713 88.95 0.04 -1.41
N ARG A 714 90.06 -0.64 -1.67
CA ARG A 714 90.06 -2.05 -2.06
C ARG A 714 90.05 -2.89 -0.77
N ARG A 715 89.05 -3.76 -0.59
CA ARG A 715 88.88 -4.52 0.67
C ARG A 715 89.43 -5.94 0.71
N ASP A 716 89.97 -6.52 -0.36
CA ASP A 716 90.50 -7.90 -0.33
C ASP A 716 91.93 -8.09 -0.86
N GLN A 717 92.72 -8.86 -0.08
CA GLN A 717 94.09 -9.31 -0.34
C GLN A 717 94.11 -10.46 -1.36
N ALA A 718 94.36 -10.14 -2.62
CA ALA A 718 94.84 -11.11 -3.60
C ALA A 718 95.85 -10.40 -4.52
N ALA A 719 97.05 -10.97 -4.66
CA ALA A 719 98.16 -10.35 -5.37
C ALA A 719 97.76 -9.85 -6.78
N GLY A 720 97.97 -8.55 -7.05
CA GLY A 720 97.73 -7.97 -8.38
C GLY A 720 97.54 -6.44 -8.36
N LYS A 721 98.54 -5.75 -8.95
CA LYS A 721 98.73 -4.34 -9.38
C LYS A 721 98.16 -3.17 -8.53
N GLN A 722 98.94 -2.09 -8.51
CA GLN A 722 98.81 -0.88 -7.68
C GLN A 722 97.43 -0.20 -7.79
N VAL A 723 96.95 0.33 -6.66
CA VAL A 723 95.89 1.36 -6.67
C VAL A 723 96.60 2.68 -6.97
N PHE A 724 96.39 3.23 -8.16
CA PHE A 724 96.87 4.56 -8.50
C PHE A 724 95.75 5.58 -8.35
N LEU A 725 96.10 6.74 -7.81
CA LEU A 725 95.42 7.97 -8.18
C LEU A 725 96.16 8.51 -9.40
N GLU A 726 95.61 8.27 -10.60
CA GLU A 726 96.20 8.75 -11.85
C GLU A 726 95.65 10.13 -12.22
N LEU A 727 96.55 11.09 -12.46
CA LEU A 727 96.22 12.42 -13.00
C LEU A 727 96.74 12.48 -14.44
N PHE A 728 95.82 12.37 -15.40
CA PHE A 728 96.13 12.36 -16.83
C PHE A 728 95.62 13.65 -17.50
N GLN A 729 96.49 14.32 -18.26
CA GLN A 729 96.12 15.48 -19.09
C GLN A 729 96.26 15.08 -20.56
N ALA A 730 95.13 15.04 -21.27
CA ALA A 730 95.09 14.82 -22.72
C ALA A 730 95.43 16.10 -23.51
N ASP A 731 95.65 15.94 -24.82
CA ASP A 731 96.11 16.94 -25.83
C ASP A 731 95.88 18.41 -25.49
N VAL A 732 96.97 19.20 -25.57
CA VAL A 732 96.99 20.64 -25.36
C VAL A 732 97.38 21.34 -26.67
N PRO A 733 96.73 22.44 -27.08
CA PRO A 733 97.09 23.19 -28.28
C PRO A 733 98.57 23.61 -28.30
N ALA A 734 99.19 23.56 -29.48
CA ALA A 734 100.60 23.93 -29.66
C ALA A 734 100.87 25.34 -29.10
N ASN A 735 101.91 25.47 -28.27
CA ASN A 735 102.35 26.67 -27.57
C ASN A 735 101.59 27.05 -26.28
N GLN A 736 100.79 26.17 -25.67
CA GLN A 736 100.30 26.32 -24.29
C GLN A 736 100.83 25.23 -23.37
N GLY A 737 101.54 25.61 -22.30
CA GLY A 737 102.02 24.68 -21.27
C GLY A 737 100.94 24.41 -20.24
N THR A 738 100.05 23.45 -20.49
CA THR A 738 99.12 22.93 -19.47
C THR A 738 99.64 21.60 -18.96
N PHE A 739 99.72 21.46 -17.64
CA PHE A 739 100.41 20.34 -17.00
C PHE A 739 99.53 19.73 -15.90
N PRO A 740 99.53 18.40 -15.75
CA PRO A 740 98.76 17.76 -14.69
C PRO A 740 99.26 18.26 -13.33
N SER A 741 98.33 18.69 -12.47
CA SER A 741 98.66 19.22 -11.15
C SER A 741 97.74 18.69 -10.06
N LEU A 742 98.32 18.46 -8.89
CA LEU A 742 97.61 18.20 -7.65
C LEU A 742 97.62 19.49 -6.83
N ARG A 743 96.44 20.08 -6.61
CA ARG A 743 96.28 21.34 -5.86
C ARG A 743 95.83 21.07 -4.43
N PHE A 744 96.56 21.65 -3.48
CA PHE A 744 96.20 21.74 -2.07
C PHE A 744 95.76 23.18 -1.81
N HIS A 745 94.51 23.38 -1.40
CA HIS A 745 93.99 24.71 -1.11
C HIS A 745 93.19 24.69 0.20
N HIS A 746 93.27 25.80 0.93
CA HIS A 746 92.40 26.06 2.06
C HIS A 746 91.78 27.45 1.92
N ALA A 747 90.58 27.50 1.33
CA ALA A 747 89.78 28.71 1.12
C ALA A 747 90.63 29.89 0.62
N ASN A 748 90.88 30.95 1.40
CA ASN A 748 91.74 32.09 1.03
C ASN A 748 93.07 32.16 1.81
N LYS A 749 93.45 31.08 2.51
CA LYS A 749 94.63 31.08 3.41
C LYS A 749 95.92 30.66 2.73
N PHE A 750 95.91 29.54 2.02
CA PHE A 750 97.09 29.05 1.30
C PHE A 750 96.69 28.14 0.15
N TRP A 751 97.44 28.24 -0.94
CA TRP A 751 97.20 27.59 -2.20
C TRP A 751 98.55 27.12 -2.72
N HIS A 752 98.76 25.82 -2.77
CA HIS A 752 99.97 25.22 -3.31
C HIS A 752 99.59 24.16 -4.31
N ARG A 753 100.40 23.98 -5.36
CA ARG A 753 100.21 22.86 -6.29
C ARG A 753 101.52 22.16 -6.55
N ILE A 754 101.42 20.86 -6.72
CA ILE A 754 102.48 20.03 -7.31
C ILE A 754 102.09 19.86 -8.77
N GLU A 755 102.90 20.38 -9.67
CA GLU A 755 102.65 20.35 -11.11
C GLU A 755 103.71 19.48 -11.78
N GLY A 756 103.28 18.46 -12.52
CA GLY A 756 104.18 17.57 -13.26
C GLY A 756 104.52 18.15 -14.62
N ARG A 757 105.78 18.51 -14.84
CA ARG A 757 106.31 19.04 -16.11
C ARG A 757 107.39 18.10 -16.70
N PRO A 758 107.78 18.28 -17.97
CA PRO A 758 108.89 17.51 -18.57
C PRO A 758 110.20 17.58 -17.77
N GLU A 759 110.45 18.69 -17.07
CA GLU A 759 111.60 18.89 -16.19
C GLU A 759 111.47 18.26 -14.80
N GLY A 760 110.28 17.75 -14.44
CA GLY A 760 110.00 17.10 -13.16
C GLY A 760 108.81 17.70 -12.42
N PHE A 761 108.73 17.45 -11.11
CA PHE A 761 107.68 17.99 -10.26
C PHE A 761 108.05 19.38 -9.74
N LEU A 762 107.25 20.37 -10.11
CA LEU A 762 107.39 21.74 -9.63
C LEU A 762 106.41 21.99 -8.49
N PHE A 763 106.94 22.54 -7.40
CA PHE A 763 106.14 23.04 -6.29
C PHE A 763 105.88 24.52 -6.54
N LYS A 764 104.61 24.85 -6.78
CA LYS A 764 104.20 26.18 -7.22
C LYS A 764 103.15 26.77 -6.31
N ASP A 765 102.99 28.08 -6.45
CA ASP A 765 101.78 28.73 -5.97
C ASP A 765 100.54 28.08 -6.60
N GLY A 766 99.44 28.01 -5.87
CA GLY A 766 98.23 27.37 -6.38
C GLY A 766 97.51 28.18 -7.45
N ASN A 767 97.86 29.46 -7.67
CA ASN A 767 97.35 30.27 -8.78
C ASN A 767 97.85 29.75 -10.13
N THR A 768 96.95 29.24 -10.97
CA THR A 768 97.26 28.68 -12.30
C THR A 768 97.81 29.70 -13.30
N GLY A 769 97.66 31.00 -13.07
CA GLY A 769 98.31 32.04 -13.87
C GLY A 769 99.72 32.38 -13.41
N SER A 770 100.17 31.88 -12.26
CA SER A 770 101.51 32.09 -11.73
C SER A 770 102.39 30.85 -11.96
N ASP A 771 103.61 31.11 -12.43
CA ASP A 771 104.69 30.12 -12.52
C ASP A 771 105.74 30.30 -11.42
N GLU A 772 105.43 31.10 -10.39
CA GLU A 772 106.28 31.25 -9.20
C GLU A 772 106.47 29.92 -8.49
N LEU A 773 107.73 29.53 -8.32
CA LEU A 773 108.12 28.39 -7.52
C LEU A 773 107.96 28.73 -6.04
N ARG A 774 107.49 27.75 -5.27
CA ARG A 774 107.41 27.81 -3.81
C ARG A 774 108.51 26.96 -3.21
N ASP A 775 109.11 27.48 -2.15
CA ASP A 775 110.14 26.77 -1.41
C ASP A 775 109.61 25.44 -0.89
N ILE A 776 110.46 24.43 -1.00
CA ILE A 776 110.21 23.13 -0.39
C ILE A 776 110.72 23.19 1.04
N PHE A 777 109.79 23.33 1.99
CA PHE A 777 110.12 23.21 3.41
C PHE A 777 110.15 21.73 3.80
N ALA A 778 111.35 21.18 3.93
CA ALA A 778 111.57 19.84 4.45
C ALA A 778 112.44 19.90 5.71
N ARG A 779 112.03 19.23 6.80
CA ARG A 779 112.85 19.11 8.03
C ARG A 779 114.18 18.40 7.76
N THR A 780 114.18 17.46 6.83
CA THR A 780 115.36 16.72 6.40
C THR A 780 115.17 16.37 4.94
N ALA A 781 116.18 16.64 4.12
CA ALA A 781 116.20 16.23 2.73
C ALA A 781 117.49 15.47 2.47
N SER A 782 117.37 14.26 1.91
CA SER A 782 118.50 13.43 1.52
C SER A 782 118.53 13.40 0.00
N PHE A 783 119.63 13.85 -0.58
CA PHE A 783 119.85 13.86 -2.02
C PHE A 783 121.18 13.16 -2.31
N THR A 784 121.21 12.28 -3.31
CA THR A 784 122.44 11.61 -3.74
C THR A 784 123.38 12.56 -4.50
N SER A 785 122.80 13.58 -5.14
CA SER A 785 123.52 14.69 -5.78
C SER A 785 122.59 15.91 -5.83
N LEU A 786 123.13 17.11 -5.64
CA LEU A 786 122.39 18.35 -5.83
C LEU A 786 122.94 19.08 -7.05
N ARG A 787 122.07 19.44 -7.99
CA ARG A 787 122.46 20.21 -9.17
C ARG A 787 121.91 21.62 -9.03
N LEU A 788 122.80 22.62 -9.04
CA LEU A 788 122.44 24.04 -9.00
C LEU A 788 122.85 24.65 -10.34
N GLY A 789 121.86 24.86 -11.23
CA GLY A 789 122.13 25.28 -12.60
C GLY A 789 122.91 24.22 -13.40
N SER A 790 123.96 24.64 -14.12
CA SER A 790 124.84 23.72 -14.86
C SER A 790 125.85 22.99 -13.96
N THR A 791 126.00 23.43 -12.70
CA THR A 791 126.99 22.89 -11.76
C THR A 791 126.39 21.72 -10.98
N GLY A 792 127.00 20.55 -11.14
CA GLY A 792 126.70 19.39 -10.29
C GLY A 792 127.57 19.44 -9.03
N ILE A 793 126.94 19.39 -7.86
CA ILE A 793 127.63 19.21 -6.57
C ILE A 793 127.42 17.76 -6.18
N GLY A 794 128.50 16.97 -6.30
CA GLY A 794 128.49 15.56 -5.89
C GLY A 794 128.47 15.41 -4.37
N GLU A 795 128.21 14.19 -3.89
CA GLU A 795 128.19 13.89 -2.44
C GLU A 795 129.48 14.34 -1.73
N SER A 796 130.64 14.17 -2.37
CA SER A 796 131.93 14.61 -1.84
C SER A 796 132.02 16.13 -1.65
N ASP A 797 131.45 16.89 -2.56
CA ASP A 797 131.49 18.36 -2.53
C ASP A 797 130.47 18.92 -1.54
N LEU A 798 129.31 18.26 -1.40
CA LEU A 798 128.34 18.55 -0.33
C LEU A 798 128.93 18.30 1.05
N ARG A 799 129.70 17.22 1.24
CA ARG A 799 130.42 16.97 2.50
C ARG A 799 131.48 18.05 2.76
N ARG A 800 132.20 18.50 1.74
CA ARG A 800 133.18 19.59 1.86
C ARG A 800 132.53 20.93 2.20
N LEU A 801 131.38 21.24 1.61
CA LEU A 801 130.58 22.42 1.96
C LEU A 801 130.05 22.33 3.40
N LEU A 802 129.63 21.15 3.84
CA LEU A 802 129.22 20.92 5.23
C LEU A 802 130.40 21.09 6.20
N ASP A 803 131.60 20.61 5.84
CA ASP A 803 132.81 20.83 6.63
C ASP A 803 133.25 22.30 6.64
N LEU A 804 133.12 23.02 5.53
CA LEU A 804 133.37 24.47 5.48
C LEU A 804 132.39 25.25 6.36
N ALA A 805 131.10 24.90 6.31
CA ALA A 805 130.07 25.53 7.15
C ALA A 805 130.25 25.23 8.65
N ARG A 806 130.96 24.15 9.02
CA ARG A 806 131.31 23.83 10.42
C ARG A 806 132.51 24.61 10.96
N HIS A 807 133.35 25.20 10.10
CA HIS A 807 134.58 25.92 10.51
C HIS A 807 134.44 27.45 10.56
N PHE A 808 133.27 28.00 10.21
CA PHE A 808 132.92 29.40 10.43
C PHE A 808 131.71 29.48 11.37
N PRO A 809 131.81 30.08 12.57
CA PRO A 809 130.64 30.29 13.41
C PRO A 809 129.76 31.38 12.78
N PHE A 810 128.57 30.98 12.34
CA PHE A 810 127.41 31.86 12.17
C PHE A 810 126.27 31.32 13.04
#